data_AF-A0A3A1V0B1-F1
#
_entry.id   AF-A0A3A1V0B1-F1
#
_cell.length_a   1.000
_cell.length_b   1.000
_cell.length_c   1.000
_cell.angle_alpha   90.00
_cell.angle_beta   90.00
_cell.angle_gamma   90.00
#
_symmetry.space_group_name_H-M   'P 1'
#
loop_
_entity.id
_entity.type
_entity.pdbx_description
1 polymer ?
#
loop_
_entity_poly.entity_id
_entity_poly.type
_entity_poly.pdbx_seq_one_letter_code
_entity_poly.pdbx_strand_id
1 'polypeptide(L)'
;MLVLYFRQEGRMNAMMGRARRRWLSMFLAVALLLSVSHVVSAAANNESDVTGHWAEEDLNKWIEAGLLKGYEEGFYQPEKVITRAEFVALINRAFAFSEKSDDAKFSDVDSAKWYFEPIAVAVNEGYINGFPNGKFRPEQAVTREQSAIMVSKLLRLEGTAAEEADKFTDASAFTAEGKASIAALAEKELLKGLPDGSFAPDKPLTRAQAVTLLEDALQFTQQTSVFDKPGEYGPASGKEIIYGNVVVSASGVTLQNVVITGNLTVSEEVGEGEAFFKGLTVEGDVFVEGGGPNSVHFEDSVLVRITVDKNDGSVRVVVAGETSIRYIKVNSPVKIEESIASDTRIAQVDLSPALPEGSQVELLGHFESVNVMSSNVKVKIPKGSVESLNVAEGAADNQITVDKEATILKLVLDTVTKLLGEGKVADAVVNKGAEGSSFETKPVSVDGEGAPAPAPAPAPAPPVVVNPNPTPSPSPDPETPTDPETPQNPCTSDECKIAELTSLQIGNFELYHLNANDILTGDRGFEPDAFKYSAANTLDSPQTIPLSVTSTDHSTVTLGISITEGKDNTSQFVVLEQNEYNLELKPDQDVRLDITVTSGDELSRKHYSVIIYRDRSIQDSFKITTNYNFGGSTQEWSTSYTLNAGFINGGRLSDSDQVNLYTSSAKEQLISSGDGWGVYIPNSFFATTPNSFYIEVIRNNEIIAQGDYQFDLTPINLIPEDVGIEVIPATKQELIDLVHELPFLSEPLRSATKTYIDFDKLYQELPNVKYYMSSVEWLYAPRSVPRPAFTLEDIKTGVVPEGISAPILSSINEFHHSSGRIEMGGSYSYQNDSGPKTVNDQIVYYIFFDENYEVIGYVFVPVTFDAEHVADGYVPGNTWQPESP
;
A
#
# COMPACT_ATOMS: atom_id res chain seq x y z
N MET A 1 -33.67 75.09 -72.90
CA MET A 1 -33.59 73.79 -73.58
C MET A 1 -32.15 73.28 -73.49
N LEU A 2 -31.70 72.88 -72.29
CA LEU A 2 -30.29 72.57 -72.00
C LEU A 2 -30.13 71.79 -70.66
N VAL A 3 -31.00 70.78 -70.41
CA VAL A 3 -31.08 70.10 -69.08
C VAL A 3 -31.15 68.57 -69.13
N LEU A 4 -30.97 67.88 -70.26
CA LEU A 4 -31.10 66.41 -70.29
C LEU A 4 -30.01 65.70 -71.11
N TYR A 5 -28.73 65.81 -70.73
CA TYR A 5 -27.72 64.89 -71.28
C TYR A 5 -26.56 64.46 -70.35
N PHE A 6 -26.51 64.87 -69.08
CA PHE A 6 -25.45 64.40 -68.15
C PHE A 6 -26.01 63.87 -66.82
N ARG A 7 -26.91 62.88 -66.90
CA ARG A 7 -27.41 62.17 -65.69
C ARG A 7 -27.74 60.70 -65.96
N GLN A 8 -26.83 59.95 -66.58
CA GLN A 8 -26.96 58.48 -66.69
C GLN A 8 -25.68 57.65 -66.53
N GLU A 9 -24.54 58.21 -66.13
CA GLU A 9 -23.31 57.41 -65.90
C GLU A 9 -22.99 57.13 -64.41
N GLY A 10 -23.72 57.72 -63.46
CA GLY A 10 -23.39 57.61 -62.03
C GLY A 10 -23.97 56.40 -61.26
N ARG A 11 -24.83 55.56 -61.86
CA ARG A 11 -25.51 54.46 -61.13
C ARG A 11 -25.11 53.04 -61.54
N MET A 12 -24.32 52.86 -62.61
CA MET A 12 -23.92 51.52 -63.08
C MET A 12 -22.57 51.05 -62.52
N ASN A 13 -21.67 51.98 -62.14
CA ASN A 13 -20.36 51.65 -61.55
C ASN A 13 -20.41 51.26 -60.06
N ALA A 14 -21.51 51.51 -59.35
CA ALA A 14 -21.66 51.15 -57.93
C ALA A 14 -22.21 49.72 -57.70
N MET A 15 -22.83 49.08 -58.71
CA MET A 15 -23.35 47.71 -58.58
C MET A 15 -22.37 46.62 -59.05
N MET A 16 -21.44 46.90 -59.96
CA MET A 16 -20.49 45.89 -60.46
C MET A 16 -19.30 45.61 -59.53
N GLY A 17 -19.05 46.44 -58.50
CA GLY A 17 -17.92 46.25 -57.57
C GLY A 17 -18.18 45.26 -56.42
N ARG A 18 -19.44 45.06 -56.00
CA ARG A 18 -19.77 44.19 -54.84
C ARG A 18 -19.88 42.71 -55.21
N ALA A 19 -20.38 42.40 -56.40
CA ALA A 19 -20.45 41.01 -56.87
C ALA A 19 -19.05 40.46 -57.17
N ARG A 20 -18.18 41.24 -57.83
CA ARG A 20 -16.84 40.81 -58.21
C ARG A 20 -15.89 40.57 -57.02
N ARG A 21 -16.07 41.30 -55.90
CA ARG A 21 -15.33 41.05 -54.64
C ARG A 21 -15.80 39.80 -53.89
N ARG A 22 -17.10 39.48 -53.94
CA ARG A 22 -17.65 38.25 -53.30
C ARG A 22 -17.18 36.98 -54.01
N TRP A 23 -17.12 36.99 -55.34
CA TRP A 23 -16.63 35.84 -56.11
C TRP A 23 -15.10 35.64 -56.02
N LEU A 24 -14.31 36.72 -55.89
CA LEU A 24 -12.86 36.61 -55.67
C LEU A 24 -12.52 36.05 -54.28
N SER A 25 -13.25 36.45 -53.23
CA SER A 25 -13.06 35.94 -51.87
C SER A 25 -13.50 34.48 -51.71
N MET A 26 -14.54 34.04 -52.43
CA MET A 26 -14.96 32.63 -52.46
C MET A 26 -13.94 31.74 -53.19
N PHE A 27 -13.35 32.21 -54.30
CA PHE A 27 -12.31 31.47 -55.02
C PHE A 27 -11.00 31.37 -54.23
N LEU A 28 -10.63 32.41 -53.48
CA LEU A 28 -9.43 32.39 -52.63
C LEU A 28 -9.61 31.48 -51.40
N ALA A 29 -10.81 31.43 -50.81
CA ALA A 29 -11.12 30.53 -49.71
C ALA A 29 -11.14 29.05 -50.13
N VAL A 30 -11.67 28.73 -51.31
CA VAL A 30 -11.67 27.36 -51.86
C VAL A 30 -10.26 26.93 -52.29
N ALA A 31 -9.42 27.84 -52.78
CA ALA A 31 -8.02 27.55 -53.11
C ALA A 31 -7.13 27.34 -51.88
N LEU A 32 -7.42 28.02 -50.76
CA LEU A 32 -6.75 27.81 -49.46
C LEU A 32 -7.22 26.53 -48.76
N LEU A 33 -8.47 26.08 -49.00
CA LEU A 33 -9.01 24.84 -48.45
C LEU A 33 -8.55 23.58 -49.21
N LEU A 34 -8.08 23.71 -50.46
CA LEU A 34 -7.58 22.59 -51.28
C LEU A 34 -6.06 22.41 -51.24
N SER A 35 -5.32 23.24 -50.49
CA SER A 35 -3.86 23.13 -50.33
C SER A 35 -3.40 22.45 -49.03
N VAL A 36 -4.32 21.91 -48.22
CA VAL A 36 -4.00 21.29 -46.91
C VAL A 36 -4.15 19.76 -46.90
N SER A 37 -4.32 19.13 -48.06
CA SER A 37 -4.23 17.67 -48.16
C SER A 37 -2.84 17.30 -48.68
N HIS A 38 -2.20 16.30 -48.05
CA HIS A 38 -0.88 15.70 -48.32
C HIS A 38 0.32 16.32 -47.57
N VAL A 39 0.25 16.34 -46.24
CA VAL A 39 1.35 15.74 -45.46
C VAL A 39 0.79 14.46 -44.88
N VAL A 40 0.86 13.38 -45.65
CA VAL A 40 0.95 12.06 -45.03
C VAL A 40 2.29 12.10 -44.32
N SER A 41 2.29 12.42 -43.02
CA SER A 41 3.40 11.99 -42.19
C SER A 41 3.35 10.48 -42.30
N ALA A 42 4.34 9.90 -42.98
CA ALA A 42 4.62 8.49 -42.78
C ALA A 42 4.97 8.40 -41.29
N ALA A 43 4.00 8.04 -40.45
CA ALA A 43 4.31 7.41 -39.19
C ALA A 43 5.23 6.25 -39.57
N ALA A 44 6.51 6.38 -39.23
CA ALA A 44 7.37 5.22 -39.21
C ALA A 44 6.71 4.27 -38.22
N ASN A 45 6.11 3.19 -38.71
CA ASN A 45 5.84 2.03 -37.89
C ASN A 45 7.21 1.61 -37.34
N ASN A 46 7.58 2.07 -36.15
CA ASN A 46 8.63 1.41 -35.38
C ASN A 46 8.00 0.11 -34.89
N GLU A 47 7.99 -0.90 -35.77
CA GLU A 47 7.73 -2.27 -35.36
C GLU A 47 8.77 -2.62 -34.30
N SER A 48 8.31 -3.11 -33.15
CA SER A 48 9.18 -3.54 -32.06
C SER A 48 10.19 -4.58 -32.56
N ASP A 49 11.42 -4.57 -32.03
CA ASP A 49 12.43 -5.58 -32.35
C ASP A 49 12.11 -6.99 -31.80
N VAL A 50 10.96 -7.14 -31.14
CA VAL A 50 10.36 -8.40 -30.70
C VAL A 50 9.46 -9.01 -31.77
N THR A 51 8.84 -8.21 -32.64
CA THR A 51 7.90 -8.69 -33.66
C THR A 51 8.59 -9.63 -34.66
N GLY A 52 8.08 -10.86 -34.81
CA GLY A 52 8.65 -11.90 -35.67
C GLY A 52 9.89 -12.60 -35.11
N HIS A 53 10.29 -12.32 -33.86
CA HIS A 53 11.39 -12.97 -33.18
C HIS A 53 11.00 -14.37 -32.67
N TRP A 54 11.93 -15.33 -32.59
CA TRP A 54 11.60 -16.69 -32.15
C TRP A 54 11.11 -16.78 -30.70
N ALA A 55 11.52 -15.82 -29.87
CA ALA A 55 11.10 -15.66 -28.47
C ALA A 55 10.00 -14.61 -28.30
N GLU A 56 9.32 -14.20 -29.38
CA GLU A 56 8.30 -13.15 -29.36
C GLU A 56 7.23 -13.39 -28.30
N GLU A 57 6.75 -14.63 -28.17
CA GLU A 57 5.72 -14.98 -27.18
C GLU A 57 6.20 -14.73 -25.73
N ASP A 58 7.34 -15.30 -25.34
CA ASP A 58 7.86 -15.15 -23.97
C ASP A 58 8.25 -13.71 -23.66
N LEU A 59 8.87 -13.03 -24.63
CA LEU A 59 9.23 -11.62 -24.50
C LEU A 59 7.98 -10.77 -24.30
N ASN A 60 6.93 -10.96 -25.11
CA ASN A 60 5.69 -10.21 -24.96
C ASN A 60 5.01 -10.49 -23.62
N LYS A 61 4.95 -11.75 -23.15
CA LYS A 61 4.45 -12.06 -21.80
C LYS A 61 5.18 -11.27 -20.72
N TRP A 62 6.51 -11.25 -20.78
CA TRP A 62 7.32 -10.52 -19.80
C TRP A 62 7.26 -9.01 -19.97
N ILE A 63 6.96 -8.50 -21.16
CA ILE A 63 6.77 -7.08 -21.42
C ILE A 63 5.40 -6.63 -20.89
N GLU A 64 4.34 -7.40 -21.14
CA GLU A 64 2.97 -7.16 -20.68
C GLU A 64 2.86 -7.29 -19.16
N ALA A 65 3.60 -8.22 -18.56
CA ALA A 65 3.76 -8.34 -17.12
C ALA A 65 4.92 -7.48 -16.55
N GLY A 66 5.55 -6.64 -17.40
CA GLY A 66 6.68 -5.71 -17.14
C GLY A 66 7.85 -6.23 -16.31
N LEU A 67 7.98 -7.56 -16.32
CA LEU A 67 9.17 -8.30 -15.95
C LEU A 67 10.37 -7.91 -16.82
N LEU A 68 10.14 -7.45 -18.05
CA LEU A 68 11.16 -7.08 -19.02
C LEU A 68 11.05 -5.61 -19.48
N LYS A 69 11.92 -4.76 -18.94
CA LYS A 69 12.05 -3.36 -19.39
C LYS A 69 12.93 -3.26 -20.65
N GLY A 70 12.55 -2.37 -21.58
CA GLY A 70 13.35 -2.03 -22.76
C GLY A 70 14.60 -1.22 -22.41
N TYR A 71 15.53 -1.08 -23.36
CA TYR A 71 16.70 -0.20 -23.19
C TYR A 71 16.42 1.23 -23.69
N GLU A 72 15.54 1.36 -24.68
CA GLU A 72 15.04 2.61 -25.28
C GLU A 72 13.59 2.38 -25.74
N GLU A 73 12.81 3.44 -25.98
CA GLU A 73 11.41 3.32 -26.44
C GLU A 73 11.30 2.45 -27.71
N GLY A 74 10.63 1.30 -27.58
CA GLY A 74 10.36 0.36 -28.68
C GLY A 74 11.42 -0.72 -28.94
N PHE A 75 12.57 -0.71 -28.25
CA PHE A 75 13.65 -1.70 -28.43
C PHE A 75 13.98 -2.46 -27.15
N TYR A 76 13.76 -3.77 -27.18
CA TYR A 76 14.04 -4.71 -26.08
C TYR A 76 15.37 -5.44 -26.25
N GLN A 77 15.97 -5.38 -27.44
CA GLN A 77 17.26 -5.95 -27.80
C GLN A 77 17.35 -7.45 -27.45
N PRO A 78 16.48 -8.30 -28.02
CA PRO A 78 16.42 -9.73 -27.69
C PRO A 78 17.75 -10.47 -27.90
N GLU A 79 18.55 -10.03 -28.86
CA GLU A 79 19.86 -10.61 -29.19
C GLU A 79 21.03 -9.99 -28.39
N LYS A 80 20.79 -8.99 -27.53
CA LYS A 80 21.83 -8.42 -26.68
C LYS A 80 22.28 -9.44 -25.64
N VAL A 81 23.59 -9.60 -25.50
CA VAL A 81 24.20 -10.38 -24.42
C VAL A 81 23.96 -9.68 -23.09
N ILE A 82 23.48 -10.42 -22.10
CA ILE A 82 23.21 -9.88 -20.76
C ILE A 82 24.34 -10.19 -19.76
N THR A 83 24.48 -9.31 -18.79
CA THR A 83 25.42 -9.45 -17.67
C THR A 83 24.86 -10.33 -16.56
N ARG A 84 25.74 -10.79 -15.66
CA ARG A 84 25.35 -11.55 -14.45
C ARG A 84 24.42 -10.75 -13.55
N ALA A 85 24.68 -9.45 -13.40
CA ALA A 85 23.81 -8.55 -12.64
C ALA A 85 22.43 -8.39 -13.30
N GLU A 86 22.36 -8.21 -14.62
CA GLU A 86 21.09 -8.12 -15.34
C GLU A 86 20.28 -9.43 -15.23
N PHE A 87 20.95 -10.59 -15.30
CA PHE A 87 20.28 -11.89 -15.15
C PHE A 87 19.67 -12.08 -13.76
N VAL A 88 20.43 -11.75 -12.71
CA VAL A 88 19.94 -11.78 -11.32
C VAL A 88 18.76 -10.82 -11.13
N ALA A 89 18.82 -9.62 -11.71
CA ALA A 89 17.71 -8.67 -11.62
C ALA A 89 16.44 -9.17 -12.35
N LEU A 90 16.59 -9.92 -13.44
CA LEU A 90 15.46 -10.58 -14.12
C LEU A 90 14.86 -11.70 -13.25
N ILE A 91 15.69 -12.53 -12.61
CA ILE A 91 15.24 -13.56 -11.67
C ILE A 91 14.43 -12.94 -10.53
N ASN A 92 14.99 -11.95 -9.82
CA ASN A 92 14.31 -11.36 -8.67
C ASN A 92 12.95 -10.74 -9.05
N ARG A 93 12.86 -10.12 -10.24
CA ARG A 93 11.60 -9.54 -10.70
C ARG A 93 10.57 -10.62 -11.03
N ALA A 94 10.97 -11.65 -11.78
CA ALA A 94 10.06 -12.72 -12.19
C ALA A 94 9.53 -13.56 -11.01
N PHE A 95 10.32 -13.72 -9.96
CA PHE A 95 9.96 -14.49 -8.76
C PHE A 95 9.55 -13.60 -7.57
N ALA A 96 9.41 -12.28 -7.78
CA ALA A 96 9.02 -11.30 -6.77
C ALA A 96 9.87 -11.28 -5.48
N PHE A 97 11.16 -11.56 -5.59
CA PHE A 97 12.08 -11.52 -4.45
C PHE A 97 12.55 -10.09 -4.14
N SER A 98 12.51 -9.72 -2.86
CA SER A 98 12.83 -8.36 -2.40
C SER A 98 13.63 -8.31 -1.10
N GLU A 99 13.67 -9.39 -0.32
CA GLU A 99 14.38 -9.44 0.95
C GLU A 99 15.90 -9.50 0.75
N LYS A 100 16.63 -8.60 1.42
CA LYS A 100 18.08 -8.44 1.26
C LYS A 100 18.82 -9.16 2.40
N SER A 101 19.95 -9.77 2.07
CA SER A 101 20.87 -10.30 3.07
C SER A 101 22.02 -9.32 3.34
N ASP A 102 22.35 -9.14 4.62
CA ASP A 102 23.55 -8.43 5.07
C ASP A 102 24.86 -9.17 4.73
N ASP A 103 24.76 -10.44 4.30
CA ASP A 103 25.91 -11.31 4.01
C ASP A 103 26.39 -11.23 2.55
N ALA A 104 25.85 -10.33 1.74
CA ALA A 104 26.25 -10.10 0.35
C ALA A 104 27.62 -9.38 0.21
N LYS A 105 28.70 -10.02 0.70
CA LYS A 105 30.04 -9.44 0.83
C LYS A 105 30.97 -9.90 -0.30
N PHE A 106 30.72 -9.45 -1.53
CA PHE A 106 31.64 -9.67 -2.65
C PHE A 106 32.61 -8.50 -2.83
N SER A 107 33.90 -8.80 -3.00
CA SER A 107 34.95 -7.77 -3.08
C SER A 107 34.90 -6.85 -4.31
N ASP A 108 34.12 -7.21 -5.33
CA ASP A 108 33.94 -6.46 -6.57
C ASP A 108 32.49 -6.01 -6.80
N VAL A 109 31.66 -6.02 -5.75
CA VAL A 109 30.30 -5.47 -5.76
C VAL A 109 30.34 -4.17 -4.96
N ASP A 110 30.14 -3.06 -5.67
CA ASP A 110 30.07 -1.72 -5.10
C ASP A 110 28.64 -1.45 -4.60
N SER A 111 28.49 -1.11 -3.32
CA SER A 111 27.18 -0.87 -2.68
C SER A 111 26.45 0.36 -3.22
N ALA A 112 27.14 1.26 -3.92
CA ALA A 112 26.54 2.43 -4.57
C ALA A 112 25.98 2.13 -5.98
N LYS A 113 26.14 0.92 -6.52
CA LYS A 113 25.71 0.56 -7.87
C LYS A 113 24.34 -0.13 -7.86
N TRP A 114 23.57 0.08 -8.92
CA TRP A 114 22.22 -0.49 -9.12
C TRP A 114 22.15 -2.02 -8.91
N TYR A 115 23.25 -2.72 -9.19
CA TYR A 115 23.31 -4.17 -9.07
C TYR A 115 23.55 -4.68 -7.64
N PHE A 116 23.86 -3.81 -6.67
CA PHE A 116 24.08 -4.22 -5.29
C PHE A 116 22.84 -4.89 -4.71
N GLU A 117 21.68 -4.24 -4.81
CA GLU A 117 20.45 -4.77 -4.22
C GLU A 117 20.01 -6.09 -4.86
N PRO A 118 19.94 -6.23 -6.21
CA PRO A 118 19.63 -7.51 -6.82
C PRO A 118 20.56 -8.64 -6.38
N ILE A 119 21.85 -8.35 -6.21
CA ILE A 119 22.83 -9.34 -5.72
C ILE A 119 22.58 -9.67 -4.25
N ALA A 120 22.26 -8.70 -3.40
CA ALA A 120 21.95 -8.94 -1.99
C ALA A 120 20.70 -9.80 -1.79
N VAL A 121 19.67 -9.55 -2.60
CA VAL A 121 18.47 -10.39 -2.66
C VAL A 121 18.82 -11.80 -3.13
N ALA A 122 19.61 -11.93 -4.18
CA ALA A 122 20.00 -13.24 -4.70
C ALA A 122 20.83 -14.08 -3.71
N VAL A 123 21.62 -13.42 -2.84
CA VAL A 123 22.33 -14.08 -1.74
C VAL A 123 21.34 -14.53 -0.66
N ASN A 124 20.35 -13.70 -0.31
CA ASN A 124 19.28 -14.06 0.63
C ASN A 124 18.53 -15.32 0.18
N GLU A 125 18.14 -15.33 -1.09
CA GLU A 125 17.42 -16.44 -1.72
C GLU A 125 18.31 -17.67 -2.00
N GLY A 126 19.63 -17.55 -1.78
CA GLY A 126 20.57 -18.67 -1.83
C GLY A 126 20.89 -19.21 -3.23
N TYR A 127 20.44 -18.55 -4.30
CA TYR A 127 20.70 -19.02 -5.66
C TYR A 127 22.02 -18.50 -6.27
N ILE A 128 22.78 -17.65 -5.53
CA ILE A 128 24.16 -17.26 -5.87
C ILE A 128 25.13 -17.41 -4.68
N ASN A 129 26.38 -17.80 -4.96
CA ASN A 129 27.47 -17.88 -3.97
C ASN A 129 28.76 -17.12 -4.41
N GLY A 130 28.74 -16.48 -5.57
CA GLY A 130 29.93 -15.89 -6.19
C GLY A 130 31.00 -16.92 -6.59
N PHE A 131 32.18 -16.43 -6.95
CA PHE A 131 33.34 -17.23 -7.33
C PHE A 131 34.23 -17.54 -6.11
N PRO A 132 35.04 -18.63 -6.14
CA PRO A 132 35.91 -19.01 -5.02
C PRO A 132 36.91 -17.95 -4.56
N ASN A 133 37.18 -16.94 -5.39
CA ASN A 133 38.06 -15.82 -5.07
C ASN A 133 37.33 -14.64 -4.38
N GLY A 134 36.09 -14.83 -3.92
CA GLY A 134 35.31 -13.80 -3.21
C GLY A 134 34.79 -12.68 -4.10
N LYS A 135 34.55 -12.97 -5.39
CA LYS A 135 34.04 -12.02 -6.39
C LYS A 135 32.71 -12.49 -6.98
N PHE A 136 31.86 -11.58 -7.40
CA PHE A 136 30.64 -11.87 -8.16
C PHE A 136 30.77 -11.55 -9.65
N ARG A 137 31.55 -10.53 -10.02
CA ARG A 137 31.74 -10.02 -11.40
C ARG A 137 30.43 -9.55 -12.04
N PRO A 138 29.77 -8.51 -11.50
CA PRO A 138 28.42 -8.09 -11.89
C PRO A 138 28.28 -7.74 -13.38
N GLU A 139 29.27 -7.06 -13.95
CA GLU A 139 29.24 -6.60 -15.35
C GLU A 139 29.76 -7.63 -16.36
N GLN A 140 30.24 -8.80 -15.89
CA GLN A 140 30.64 -9.87 -16.81
C GLN A 140 29.39 -10.48 -17.45
N ALA A 141 29.46 -10.78 -18.75
CA ALA A 141 28.43 -11.55 -19.42
C ALA A 141 28.18 -12.90 -18.72
N VAL A 142 26.91 -13.25 -18.50
CA VAL A 142 26.55 -14.55 -17.93
C VAL A 142 26.63 -15.63 -19.01
N THR A 143 27.27 -16.76 -18.69
CA THR A 143 27.37 -17.88 -19.64
C THR A 143 26.16 -18.81 -19.52
N ARG A 144 25.93 -19.65 -20.53
CA ARG A 144 24.91 -20.70 -20.53
C ARG A 144 25.06 -21.66 -19.35
N GLU A 145 26.28 -22.04 -19.00
CA GLU A 145 26.52 -22.87 -17.82
C GLU A 145 26.22 -22.13 -16.51
N GLN A 146 26.64 -20.87 -16.38
CA GLN A 146 26.42 -20.09 -15.15
C GLN A 146 24.94 -19.81 -14.90
N SER A 147 24.18 -19.53 -15.97
CA SER A 147 22.73 -19.37 -15.88
C SER A 147 22.05 -20.69 -15.48
N ALA A 148 22.46 -21.82 -16.05
CA ALA A 148 21.97 -23.13 -15.63
C ALA A 148 22.23 -23.42 -14.14
N ILE A 149 23.40 -23.06 -13.62
CA ILE A 149 23.70 -23.22 -12.18
C ILE A 149 22.78 -22.34 -11.33
N MET A 150 22.60 -21.07 -11.69
CA MET A 150 21.73 -20.15 -10.94
C MET A 150 20.27 -20.62 -10.96
N VAL A 151 19.74 -21.01 -12.12
CA VAL A 151 18.35 -21.48 -12.27
C VAL A 151 18.16 -22.83 -11.58
N SER A 152 19.11 -23.76 -11.67
CA SER A 152 19.03 -25.03 -10.94
C SER A 152 18.99 -24.83 -9.43
N LYS A 153 19.74 -23.87 -8.89
CA LYS A 153 19.70 -23.53 -7.46
C LYS A 153 18.42 -22.81 -7.06
N LEU A 154 18.00 -21.85 -7.87
CA LEU A 154 16.72 -21.15 -7.72
C LEU A 154 15.57 -22.16 -7.59
N LEU A 155 15.54 -23.15 -8.49
CA LEU A 155 14.53 -24.21 -8.52
C LEU A 155 14.84 -25.36 -7.56
N ARG A 156 15.95 -25.31 -6.81
CA ARG A 156 16.43 -26.36 -5.89
C ARG A 156 16.48 -27.75 -6.51
N LEU A 157 16.79 -27.82 -7.80
CA LEU A 157 16.92 -29.07 -8.52
C LEU A 157 18.21 -29.77 -8.09
N GLU A 158 18.07 -30.97 -7.51
CA GLU A 158 19.22 -31.84 -7.21
C GLU A 158 19.57 -32.68 -8.43
N GLY A 159 20.82 -32.56 -8.91
CA GLY A 159 21.33 -33.34 -10.02
C GLY A 159 21.52 -34.80 -9.64
N THR A 160 20.55 -35.66 -9.96
CA THR A 160 20.62 -37.10 -9.67
C THR A 160 21.01 -37.96 -10.88
N ALA A 161 20.93 -37.40 -12.11
CA ALA A 161 21.19 -38.12 -13.35
C ALA A 161 22.27 -37.45 -14.21
N ALA A 162 23.55 -37.63 -13.87
CA ALA A 162 24.68 -37.13 -14.67
C ALA A 162 24.64 -37.57 -16.16
N GLU A 163 23.92 -38.65 -16.45
CA GLU A 163 23.70 -39.19 -17.79
C GLU A 163 22.96 -38.22 -18.72
N GLU A 164 22.07 -37.36 -18.20
CA GLU A 164 21.35 -36.38 -19.02
C GLU A 164 22.29 -35.31 -19.58
N ALA A 165 23.21 -34.81 -18.76
CA ALA A 165 24.24 -33.89 -19.23
C ALA A 165 25.22 -34.56 -20.22
N ASP A 166 25.48 -35.86 -20.09
CA ASP A 166 26.38 -36.62 -20.98
C ASP A 166 25.81 -36.83 -22.40
N LYS A 167 24.54 -36.49 -22.63
CA LYS A 167 23.93 -36.47 -23.98
C LYS A 167 24.45 -35.32 -24.84
N PHE A 168 24.97 -34.25 -24.23
CA PHE A 168 25.55 -33.13 -24.98
C PHE A 168 26.95 -33.48 -25.50
N THR A 169 27.21 -33.16 -26.78
CA THR A 169 28.47 -33.53 -27.44
C THR A 169 29.71 -32.87 -26.83
N ASP A 170 29.52 -31.79 -26.07
CA ASP A 170 30.54 -30.98 -25.41
C ASP A 170 30.49 -31.11 -23.87
N ALA A 171 29.86 -32.16 -23.33
CA ALA A 171 29.75 -32.40 -21.89
C ALA A 171 31.10 -32.43 -21.13
N SER A 172 32.20 -32.75 -21.82
CA SER A 172 33.55 -32.69 -21.23
C SER A 172 34.03 -31.28 -20.88
N ALA A 173 33.38 -30.24 -21.39
CA ALA A 173 33.70 -28.85 -21.09
C ALA A 173 32.97 -28.31 -19.84
N PHE A 174 32.02 -29.06 -19.27
CA PHE A 174 31.28 -28.63 -18.09
C PHE A 174 32.15 -28.70 -16.83
N THR A 175 31.97 -27.73 -15.94
CA THR A 175 32.39 -27.83 -14.55
C THR A 175 31.59 -28.91 -13.83
N ALA A 176 32.07 -29.38 -12.67
CA ALA A 176 31.35 -30.39 -11.90
C ALA A 176 29.94 -29.92 -11.47
N GLU A 177 29.84 -28.66 -11.02
CA GLU A 177 28.57 -28.04 -10.61
C GLU A 177 27.65 -27.76 -11.81
N GLY A 178 28.23 -27.27 -12.91
CA GLY A 178 27.48 -27.07 -14.16
C GLY A 178 26.95 -28.38 -14.72
N LYS A 179 27.73 -29.47 -14.68
CA LYS A 179 27.26 -30.79 -15.14
C LYS A 179 26.04 -31.26 -14.34
N ALA A 180 26.04 -31.11 -13.02
CA ALA A 180 24.90 -31.47 -12.19
C ALA A 180 23.66 -30.59 -12.48
N SER A 181 23.86 -29.28 -12.60
CA SER A 181 22.79 -28.30 -12.84
C SER A 181 22.16 -28.46 -14.22
N ILE A 182 22.99 -28.64 -15.25
CA ILE A 182 22.57 -28.88 -16.64
C ILE A 182 21.81 -30.20 -16.74
N ALA A 183 22.29 -31.26 -16.08
CA ALA A 183 21.59 -32.54 -16.03
C ALA A 183 20.19 -32.39 -15.42
N ALA A 184 20.09 -31.71 -14.28
CA ALA A 184 18.82 -31.54 -13.57
C ALA A 184 17.80 -30.73 -14.37
N LEU A 185 18.23 -29.62 -14.98
CA LEU A 185 17.36 -28.81 -15.83
C LEU A 185 16.95 -29.53 -17.13
N ALA A 186 17.87 -30.29 -17.74
CA ALA A 186 17.57 -31.08 -18.94
C ALA A 186 16.58 -32.21 -18.64
N GLU A 187 16.71 -32.87 -17.49
CA GLU A 187 15.78 -33.92 -17.04
C GLU A 187 14.35 -33.39 -16.89
N LYS A 188 14.19 -32.14 -16.46
CA LYS A 188 12.88 -31.46 -16.33
C LYS A 188 12.44 -30.75 -17.62
N GLU A 189 13.18 -30.92 -18.71
CA GLU A 189 12.93 -30.29 -20.01
C GLU A 189 12.97 -28.74 -20.00
N LEU A 190 13.47 -28.13 -18.92
CA LEU A 190 13.59 -26.68 -18.73
C LEU A 190 14.77 -26.06 -19.47
N LEU A 191 15.66 -26.90 -20.01
CA LEU A 191 16.85 -26.45 -20.70
C LEU A 191 17.19 -27.40 -21.85
N LYS A 192 17.41 -26.83 -23.04
CA LYS A 192 17.69 -27.56 -24.27
C LYS A 192 19.04 -27.17 -24.86
N GLY A 193 19.69 -28.14 -25.51
CA GLY A 193 20.91 -27.93 -26.29
C GLY A 193 20.64 -27.28 -27.64
N LEU A 194 21.71 -26.97 -28.36
CA LEU A 194 21.69 -26.48 -29.72
C LEU A 194 21.36 -27.61 -30.71
N PRO A 195 20.85 -27.29 -31.92
CA PRO A 195 20.48 -28.29 -32.93
C PRO A 195 21.61 -29.22 -33.38
N ASP A 196 22.87 -28.86 -33.15
CA ASP A 196 24.05 -29.69 -33.45
C ASP A 196 24.37 -30.73 -32.35
N GLY A 197 23.60 -30.75 -31.27
CA GLY A 197 23.77 -31.65 -30.13
C GLY A 197 24.70 -31.11 -29.04
N SER A 198 25.24 -29.90 -29.16
CA SER A 198 26.06 -29.25 -28.14
C SER A 198 25.22 -28.42 -27.15
N PHE A 199 25.74 -28.14 -25.95
CA PHE A 199 25.15 -27.17 -25.02
C PHE A 199 25.80 -25.79 -25.12
N ALA A 200 27.08 -25.72 -25.50
CA ALA A 200 27.92 -24.54 -25.60
C ALA A 200 28.07 -23.77 -24.25
N PRO A 201 28.69 -24.38 -23.22
CA PRO A 201 28.66 -23.90 -21.83
C PRO A 201 29.29 -22.51 -21.62
N ASP A 202 30.33 -22.18 -22.39
CA ASP A 202 31.05 -20.91 -22.32
C ASP A 202 30.39 -19.78 -23.12
N LYS A 203 29.36 -20.06 -23.92
CA LYS A 203 28.70 -19.02 -24.71
C LYS A 203 27.89 -18.10 -23.81
N PRO A 204 27.96 -16.77 -24.02
CA PRO A 204 27.09 -15.83 -23.32
C PRO A 204 25.62 -16.05 -23.67
N LEU A 205 24.74 -15.77 -22.71
CA LEU A 205 23.29 -15.79 -22.90
C LEU A 205 22.82 -14.48 -23.54
N THR A 206 21.97 -14.57 -24.56
CA THR A 206 21.21 -13.40 -25.05
C THR A 206 20.04 -13.10 -24.12
N ARG A 207 19.49 -11.89 -24.20
CA ARG A 207 18.35 -11.46 -23.40
C ARG A 207 17.12 -12.34 -23.66
N ALA A 208 16.84 -12.66 -24.91
CA ALA A 208 15.76 -13.58 -25.28
C ALA A 208 15.95 -14.98 -24.70
N GLN A 209 17.18 -15.53 -24.77
CA GLN A 209 17.48 -16.83 -24.17
C GLN A 209 17.33 -16.82 -22.65
N ALA A 210 17.67 -15.69 -22.00
CA ALA A 210 17.47 -15.53 -20.57
C ALA A 210 15.98 -15.51 -20.20
N VAL A 211 15.18 -14.75 -20.93
CA VAL A 211 13.73 -14.64 -20.70
C VAL A 211 13.05 -15.99 -20.91
N THR A 212 13.29 -16.68 -22.03
CA THR A 212 12.69 -18.02 -22.26
C THR A 212 13.09 -19.02 -21.18
N LEU A 213 14.36 -19.05 -20.75
CA LEU A 213 14.80 -19.95 -19.68
C LEU A 213 14.09 -19.64 -18.34
N LEU A 214 13.92 -18.37 -18.03
CA LEU A 214 13.27 -17.95 -16.78
C LEU A 214 11.74 -18.10 -16.86
N GLU A 215 11.14 -17.95 -18.03
CA GLU A 215 9.73 -18.24 -18.28
C GLU A 215 9.44 -19.73 -18.10
N ASP A 216 10.25 -20.61 -18.68
CA ASP A 216 10.15 -22.06 -18.47
C ASP A 216 10.29 -22.40 -16.96
N ALA A 217 11.24 -21.75 -16.28
CA ALA A 217 11.42 -21.92 -14.83
C ALA A 217 10.22 -21.42 -14.02
N LEU A 218 9.61 -20.30 -14.40
CA LEU A 218 8.44 -19.73 -13.73
C LEU A 218 7.20 -20.60 -13.94
N GLN A 219 6.96 -21.08 -15.17
CA GLN A 219 5.87 -22.02 -15.44
C GLN A 219 6.04 -23.32 -14.66
N PHE A 220 7.29 -23.79 -14.52
CA PHE A 220 7.60 -24.98 -13.73
C PHE A 220 7.26 -24.81 -12.24
N THR A 221 7.43 -23.63 -11.66
CA THR A 221 7.02 -23.37 -10.26
C THR A 221 5.53 -23.11 -10.10
N GLN A 222 4.81 -22.79 -11.18
CA GLN A 222 3.36 -22.59 -11.15
C GLN A 222 2.54 -23.86 -11.44
N GLN A 223 3.20 -24.95 -11.83
CA GLN A 223 2.51 -26.22 -12.10
C GLN A 223 1.73 -26.68 -10.87
N THR A 224 0.58 -27.33 -11.10
CA THR A 224 -0.30 -27.77 -10.03
C THR A 224 -0.48 -29.28 -10.08
N SER A 225 -0.12 -29.95 -8.99
CA SER A 225 -0.37 -31.38 -8.77
C SER A 225 -1.69 -31.58 -8.04
N VAL A 226 -2.67 -32.25 -8.67
CA VAL A 226 -4.00 -32.46 -8.09
C VAL A 226 -4.14 -33.91 -7.59
N PHE A 227 -4.50 -34.06 -6.31
CA PHE A 227 -4.83 -35.33 -5.67
C PHE A 227 -6.36 -35.44 -5.51
N ASP A 228 -6.99 -35.97 -6.55
CA ASP A 228 -8.46 -36.03 -6.73
C ASP A 228 -9.07 -37.39 -6.32
N LYS A 229 -8.28 -38.29 -5.73
CA LYS A 229 -8.71 -39.63 -5.30
C LYS A 229 -8.17 -39.97 -3.91
N PRO A 230 -8.98 -40.64 -3.06
CA PRO A 230 -8.49 -41.17 -1.79
C PRO A 230 -7.27 -42.08 -1.99
N GLY A 231 -6.27 -41.98 -1.12
CA GLY A 231 -5.04 -42.77 -1.23
C GLY A 231 -3.87 -42.18 -0.45
N GLU A 232 -2.79 -42.96 -0.34
CA GLU A 232 -1.51 -42.52 0.21
C GLU A 232 -0.58 -42.09 -0.94
N TYR A 233 -0.01 -40.89 -0.84
CA TYR A 233 0.86 -40.25 -1.82
C TYR A 233 2.17 -39.82 -1.17
N GLY A 234 3.26 -39.88 -1.93
CA GLY A 234 4.62 -39.66 -1.43
C GLY A 234 5.26 -40.94 -0.86
N PRO A 235 6.57 -40.90 -0.57
CA PRO A 235 7.33 -42.09 -0.23
C PRO A 235 7.06 -42.56 1.21
N ALA A 236 7.22 -43.86 1.46
CA ALA A 236 7.14 -44.43 2.82
C ALA A 236 8.33 -44.01 3.71
N SER A 237 9.45 -43.60 3.10
CA SER A 237 10.67 -43.14 3.78
C SER A 237 11.51 -42.28 2.83
N GLY A 238 12.28 -41.33 3.36
CA GLY A 238 12.98 -40.32 2.57
C GLY A 238 12.12 -39.07 2.39
N LYS A 239 12.49 -38.15 1.51
CA LYS A 239 11.64 -37.03 1.10
C LYS A 239 11.55 -36.97 -0.41
N GLU A 240 10.36 -36.71 -0.92
CA GLU A 240 10.11 -36.38 -2.34
C GLU A 240 9.85 -34.88 -2.47
N ILE A 241 10.31 -34.25 -3.54
CA ILE A 241 10.04 -32.83 -3.82
C ILE A 241 8.94 -32.75 -4.88
N ILE A 242 7.82 -32.12 -4.53
CA ILE A 242 6.79 -31.70 -5.48
C ILE A 242 7.06 -30.24 -5.83
N TYR A 243 7.44 -30.01 -7.07
CA TYR A 243 7.68 -28.66 -7.57
C TYR A 243 6.35 -27.99 -7.91
N GLY A 244 6.15 -26.79 -7.37
CA GLY A 244 4.95 -25.98 -7.57
C GLY A 244 3.83 -26.26 -6.59
N ASN A 245 2.60 -26.00 -7.03
CA ASN A 245 1.42 -26.03 -6.19
C ASN A 245 0.85 -27.45 -6.06
N VAL A 246 0.20 -27.74 -4.94
CA VAL A 246 -0.52 -28.97 -4.68
C VAL A 246 -1.97 -28.64 -4.34
N VAL A 247 -2.92 -29.35 -4.96
CA VAL A 247 -4.33 -29.28 -4.64
C VAL A 247 -4.81 -30.66 -4.21
N VAL A 248 -5.32 -30.79 -2.99
CA VAL A 248 -6.01 -31.97 -2.49
C VAL A 248 -7.50 -31.73 -2.65
N SER A 249 -8.15 -32.49 -3.52
CA SER A 249 -9.57 -32.29 -3.88
C SER A 249 -10.46 -33.50 -3.60
N ALA A 250 -9.90 -34.52 -2.94
CA ALA A 250 -10.67 -35.68 -2.46
C ALA A 250 -10.46 -35.96 -0.98
N SER A 251 -11.53 -36.40 -0.33
CA SER A 251 -11.49 -36.98 1.01
C SER A 251 -10.67 -38.28 1.04
N GLY A 252 -10.01 -38.56 2.15
CA GLY A 252 -9.19 -39.76 2.38
C GLY A 252 -7.81 -39.70 1.71
N VAL A 253 -7.35 -38.53 1.31
CA VAL A 253 -5.98 -38.32 0.82
C VAL A 253 -5.02 -38.24 2.01
N THR A 254 -3.96 -39.03 1.96
CA THR A 254 -2.78 -38.90 2.82
C THR A 254 -1.60 -38.52 1.96
N LEU A 255 -1.03 -37.35 2.17
CA LEU A 255 0.21 -36.91 1.55
C LEU A 255 1.32 -36.98 2.59
N GLN A 256 2.42 -37.66 2.28
CA GLN A 256 3.45 -37.93 3.27
C GLN A 256 4.87 -37.80 2.73
N ASN A 257 5.78 -37.32 3.59
CA ASN A 257 7.20 -37.20 3.33
C ASN A 257 7.52 -36.39 2.07
N VAL A 258 6.82 -35.27 1.88
CA VAL A 258 7.02 -34.41 0.71
C VAL A 258 7.46 -33.00 1.09
N VAL A 259 8.28 -32.39 0.24
CA VAL A 259 8.56 -30.95 0.22
C VAL A 259 7.77 -30.36 -0.93
N ILE A 260 6.90 -29.40 -0.65
CA ILE A 260 6.11 -28.66 -1.63
C ILE A 260 6.75 -27.29 -1.78
N THR A 261 7.26 -26.97 -2.97
CA THR A 261 7.95 -25.68 -3.20
C THR A 261 6.97 -24.52 -3.42
N GLY A 262 5.71 -24.81 -3.75
CA GLY A 262 4.64 -23.83 -3.89
C GLY A 262 3.60 -23.95 -2.78
N ASN A 263 2.35 -23.60 -3.12
CA ASN A 263 1.24 -23.59 -2.17
C ASN A 263 0.59 -24.98 -2.05
N LEU A 264 -0.05 -25.23 -0.90
CA LEU A 264 -0.89 -26.42 -0.68
C LEU A 264 -2.35 -25.97 -0.46
N THR A 265 -3.27 -26.41 -1.30
CA THR A 265 -4.71 -26.15 -1.13
C THR A 265 -5.45 -27.44 -0.79
N VAL A 266 -6.17 -27.45 0.33
CA VAL A 266 -7.22 -28.43 0.64
C VAL A 266 -8.52 -27.84 0.12
N SER A 267 -8.92 -28.21 -1.09
CA SER A 267 -10.00 -27.52 -1.79
C SER A 267 -11.38 -27.87 -1.24
N GLU A 268 -12.37 -27.04 -1.59
CA GLU A 268 -13.78 -27.23 -1.23
C GLU A 268 -14.33 -28.62 -1.65
N GLU A 269 -13.77 -29.25 -2.69
CA GLU A 269 -14.18 -30.57 -3.18
C GLU A 269 -13.97 -31.69 -2.15
N VAL A 270 -13.07 -31.50 -1.16
CA VAL A 270 -12.94 -32.40 -0.01
C VAL A 270 -14.23 -32.45 0.81
N GLY A 271 -15.04 -31.39 0.77
CA GLY A 271 -16.32 -31.28 1.47
C GLY A 271 -16.16 -31.44 2.98
N GLU A 272 -16.93 -32.34 3.59
CA GLU A 272 -16.83 -32.69 5.02
C GLU A 272 -15.81 -33.82 5.29
N GLY A 273 -15.00 -34.18 4.29
CA GLY A 273 -14.04 -35.28 4.33
C GLY A 273 -12.75 -34.98 5.08
N GLU A 274 -11.84 -35.97 5.12
CA GLU A 274 -10.56 -35.88 5.83
C GLU A 274 -9.37 -35.84 4.88
N ALA A 275 -8.33 -35.08 5.23
CA ALA A 275 -7.03 -35.10 4.58
C ALA A 275 -5.92 -35.21 5.64
N PHE A 276 -4.87 -35.96 5.33
CA PHE A 276 -3.76 -36.22 6.23
C PHE A 276 -2.44 -35.80 5.59
N PHE A 277 -1.63 -35.08 6.34
CA PHE A 277 -0.37 -34.49 5.90
C PHE A 277 0.70 -34.89 6.92
N LYS A 278 1.63 -35.77 6.54
CA LYS A 278 2.65 -36.34 7.44
C LYS A 278 4.07 -36.09 6.96
N GLY A 279 4.91 -35.45 7.75
CA GLY A 279 6.29 -35.18 7.33
C GLY A 279 6.39 -34.17 6.19
N LEU A 280 5.46 -33.21 6.09
CA LEU A 280 5.47 -32.21 5.01
C LEU A 280 6.44 -31.06 5.31
N THR A 281 6.93 -30.44 4.25
CA THR A 281 7.49 -29.09 4.30
C THR A 281 6.82 -28.29 3.20
N VAL A 282 6.05 -27.27 3.56
CA VAL A 282 5.40 -26.38 2.58
C VAL A 282 6.11 -25.04 2.65
N GLU A 283 6.74 -24.66 1.54
CA GLU A 283 7.50 -23.41 1.45
C GLU A 283 6.59 -22.21 1.15
N GLY A 284 5.49 -22.44 0.43
CA GLY A 284 4.44 -21.45 0.20
C GLY A 284 3.36 -21.43 1.29
N ASP A 285 2.19 -20.91 0.89
CA ASP A 285 1.02 -20.79 1.76
C ASP A 285 0.16 -22.07 1.70
N VAL A 286 -0.49 -22.38 2.83
CA VAL A 286 -1.49 -23.45 2.92
C VAL A 286 -2.89 -22.84 2.95
N PHE A 287 -3.77 -23.30 2.08
CA PHE A 287 -5.17 -22.90 2.02
C PHE A 287 -6.06 -24.07 2.45
N VAL A 288 -6.95 -23.84 3.41
CA VAL A 288 -7.90 -24.84 3.91
C VAL A 288 -9.32 -24.35 3.63
N GLU A 289 -9.89 -24.83 2.53
CA GLU A 289 -11.22 -24.47 2.01
C GLU A 289 -12.21 -25.63 2.16
N GLY A 290 -11.70 -26.86 2.24
CA GLY A 290 -12.45 -28.08 2.54
C GLY A 290 -12.06 -28.74 3.86
N GLY A 291 -12.87 -29.72 4.29
CA GLY A 291 -12.73 -30.47 5.53
C GLY A 291 -13.86 -30.18 6.51
N GLY A 292 -14.36 -31.22 7.19
CA GLY A 292 -15.39 -31.11 8.23
C GLY A 292 -14.86 -31.02 9.68
N PRO A 293 -15.70 -31.32 10.69
CA PRO A 293 -15.36 -31.26 12.12
C PRO A 293 -14.31 -32.27 12.64
N ASN A 294 -13.78 -33.17 11.81
CA ASN A 294 -12.77 -34.18 12.21
C ASN A 294 -11.47 -34.11 11.37
N SER A 295 -11.21 -33.01 10.68
CA SER A 295 -10.59 -33.12 9.36
C SER A 295 -9.55 -32.05 9.04
N VAL A 296 -8.47 -32.50 8.37
CA VAL A 296 -7.20 -31.82 8.07
C VAL A 296 -6.19 -32.03 9.21
N HIS A 297 -5.29 -32.99 9.02
CA HIS A 297 -4.31 -33.40 10.02
C HIS A 297 -2.90 -33.11 9.51
N PHE A 298 -2.13 -32.35 10.27
CA PHE A 298 -0.71 -32.11 10.05
C PHE A 298 0.11 -32.81 11.14
N GLU A 299 1.01 -33.70 10.74
CA GLU A 299 1.90 -34.48 11.61
C GLU A 299 3.34 -34.28 11.11
N ASP A 300 4.29 -34.04 12.02
CA ASP A 300 5.72 -33.85 11.71
C ASP A 300 6.01 -32.87 10.55
N SER A 301 5.23 -31.78 10.43
CA SER A 301 5.25 -30.89 9.26
C SER A 301 5.80 -29.48 9.55
N VAL A 302 6.35 -28.81 8.54
CA VAL A 302 6.84 -27.42 8.66
C VAL A 302 6.06 -26.53 7.72
N LEU A 303 5.31 -25.56 8.27
CA LEU A 303 4.36 -24.72 7.55
C LEU A 303 4.57 -23.25 7.93
N VAL A 304 4.62 -22.35 6.95
CA VAL A 304 4.81 -20.92 7.19
C VAL A 304 3.48 -20.24 7.51
N ARG A 305 2.51 -20.33 6.59
CA ARG A 305 1.20 -19.69 6.72
C ARG A 305 0.10 -20.68 6.39
N ILE A 306 -0.96 -20.66 7.19
CA ILE A 306 -2.22 -21.35 6.91
C ILE A 306 -3.34 -20.32 6.86
N THR A 307 -4.17 -20.36 5.82
CA THR A 307 -5.41 -19.60 5.74
C THR A 307 -6.58 -20.56 5.75
N VAL A 308 -7.46 -20.43 6.74
CA VAL A 308 -8.67 -21.24 6.90
C VAL A 308 -9.88 -20.44 6.43
N ASP A 309 -10.38 -20.76 5.25
CA ASP A 309 -11.42 -20.00 4.55
C ASP A 309 -12.42 -20.94 3.87
N LYS A 310 -13.17 -21.66 4.69
CA LYS A 310 -14.20 -22.58 4.25
C LYS A 310 -15.51 -21.84 4.05
N ASN A 311 -16.08 -21.92 2.85
CA ASN A 311 -17.33 -21.25 2.46
C ASN A 311 -18.54 -21.66 3.30
N ASP A 312 -18.56 -22.89 3.85
CA ASP A 312 -19.68 -23.42 4.62
C ASP A 312 -19.27 -24.31 5.79
N GLY A 313 -19.93 -24.18 6.94
CA GLY A 313 -19.69 -25.06 8.08
C GLY A 313 -18.42 -24.73 8.88
N SER A 314 -17.76 -25.75 9.42
CA SER A 314 -16.55 -25.60 10.23
C SER A 314 -15.53 -26.69 9.93
N VAL A 315 -14.25 -26.35 9.97
CA VAL A 315 -13.15 -27.32 9.79
C VAL A 315 -12.39 -27.58 11.10
N ARG A 316 -11.81 -28.76 11.27
CA ARG A 316 -10.97 -29.11 12.44
C ARG A 316 -9.52 -29.39 12.05
N VAL A 317 -8.67 -28.39 12.15
CA VAL A 317 -7.23 -28.54 11.91
C VAL A 317 -6.56 -29.22 13.10
N VAL A 318 -6.00 -30.41 12.89
CA VAL A 318 -5.25 -31.17 13.90
C VAL A 318 -3.76 -31.03 13.64
N VAL A 319 -2.99 -30.75 14.69
CA VAL A 319 -1.53 -30.54 14.64
C VAL A 319 -0.86 -31.52 15.60
N ALA A 320 0.15 -32.27 15.13
CA ALA A 320 0.78 -33.35 15.89
C ALA A 320 2.27 -33.53 15.56
N GLY A 321 2.96 -34.34 16.36
CA GLY A 321 4.37 -34.69 16.16
C GLY A 321 5.32 -33.54 16.41
N GLU A 322 6.28 -33.31 15.52
CA GLU A 322 7.20 -32.17 15.52
C GLU A 322 6.70 -31.03 14.60
N THR A 323 5.37 -30.87 14.44
CA THR A 323 4.82 -29.88 13.50
C THR A 323 5.05 -28.44 14.00
N SER A 324 5.53 -27.57 13.11
CA SER A 324 5.71 -26.14 13.36
C SER A 324 4.93 -25.30 12.37
N ILE A 325 4.16 -24.34 12.90
CA ILE A 325 3.31 -23.41 12.15
C ILE A 325 3.63 -22.00 12.63
N ARG A 326 4.10 -21.14 11.72
CA ARG A 326 4.43 -19.75 12.08
C ARG A 326 3.19 -18.87 12.18
N TYR A 327 2.22 -19.03 11.29
CA TYR A 327 1.09 -18.12 11.21
C TYR A 327 -0.18 -18.82 10.71
N ILE A 328 -1.32 -18.58 11.35
CA ILE A 328 -2.65 -19.06 10.95
C ILE A 328 -3.61 -17.87 10.86
N LYS A 329 -4.21 -17.65 9.69
CA LYS A 329 -5.33 -16.71 9.49
C LYS A 329 -6.64 -17.48 9.43
N VAL A 330 -7.62 -17.06 10.21
CA VAL A 330 -8.92 -17.71 10.33
C VAL A 330 -10.01 -16.76 9.79
N ASN A 331 -10.61 -17.14 8.66
CA ASN A 331 -11.72 -16.43 8.02
C ASN A 331 -13.07 -17.17 8.16
N SER A 332 -13.06 -18.39 8.70
CA SER A 332 -14.25 -19.24 8.83
C SER A 332 -14.24 -20.02 10.16
N PRO A 333 -15.40 -20.53 10.65
CA PRO A 333 -15.46 -21.31 11.89
C PRO A 333 -14.46 -22.47 11.89
N VAL A 334 -13.67 -22.59 12.96
CA VAL A 334 -12.58 -23.58 13.02
C VAL A 334 -12.39 -24.15 14.42
N LYS A 335 -11.98 -25.42 14.48
CA LYS A 335 -11.37 -26.03 15.66
C LYS A 335 -9.90 -26.33 15.38
N ILE A 336 -8.98 -25.70 16.10
CA ILE A 336 -7.55 -25.99 16.03
C ILE A 336 -7.18 -26.86 17.24
N GLU A 337 -6.64 -28.04 16.99
CA GLU A 337 -6.34 -29.02 18.03
C GLU A 337 -4.92 -29.58 17.91
N GLU A 338 -4.11 -29.35 18.95
CA GLU A 338 -2.84 -30.01 19.18
C GLU A 338 -3.05 -31.38 19.83
N SER A 339 -2.37 -32.40 19.31
CA SER A 339 -2.38 -33.75 19.88
C SER A 339 -1.58 -33.81 21.19
N ILE A 340 -1.96 -34.67 22.14
CA ILE A 340 -1.54 -34.59 23.56
C ILE A 340 -0.10 -35.12 23.81
N ALA A 341 0.73 -35.24 22.77
CA ALA A 341 2.07 -35.86 22.84
C ALA A 341 3.01 -35.33 21.73
N SER A 342 2.96 -34.04 21.44
CA SER A 342 3.70 -33.42 20.34
C SER A 342 4.67 -32.33 20.82
N ASP A 343 5.82 -32.21 20.15
CA ASP A 343 6.74 -31.07 20.25
C ASP A 343 6.36 -30.05 19.18
N THR A 344 5.08 -29.66 19.23
CA THR A 344 4.45 -28.80 18.25
C THR A 344 4.57 -27.34 18.62
N ARG A 345 4.61 -26.48 17.60
CA ARG A 345 4.71 -25.04 17.78
C ARG A 345 3.72 -24.31 16.88
N ILE A 346 2.81 -23.54 17.47
CA ILE A 346 1.91 -22.63 16.75
C ILE A 346 2.19 -21.22 17.27
N ALA A 347 2.87 -20.41 16.46
CA ALA A 347 3.32 -19.10 16.90
C ALA A 347 2.18 -18.07 16.90
N GLN A 348 1.46 -17.86 15.80
CA GLN A 348 0.40 -16.86 15.74
C GLN A 348 -0.89 -17.39 15.11
N VAL A 349 -2.03 -17.03 15.71
CA VAL A 349 -3.38 -17.27 15.19
C VAL A 349 -4.16 -15.95 15.15
N ASP A 350 -4.57 -15.51 13.96
CA ASP A 350 -5.38 -14.31 13.76
C ASP A 350 -6.80 -14.71 13.38
N LEU A 351 -7.77 -14.35 14.22
CA LEU A 351 -9.19 -14.38 13.88
C LEU A 351 -9.51 -13.10 13.13
N SER A 352 -9.61 -13.22 11.80
CA SER A 352 -9.63 -12.05 10.92
C SER A 352 -11.01 -11.36 10.94
N PRO A 353 -11.11 -10.09 10.53
CA PRO A 353 -12.41 -9.42 10.39
C PRO A 353 -13.36 -10.10 9.38
N ALA A 354 -12.85 -10.98 8.50
CA ALA A 354 -13.68 -11.73 7.56
C ALA A 354 -14.42 -12.91 8.22
N LEU A 355 -14.06 -13.29 9.44
CA LEU A 355 -14.74 -14.35 10.19
C LEU A 355 -16.21 -13.95 10.48
N PRO A 356 -17.21 -14.71 10.01
CA PRO A 356 -18.62 -14.32 10.15
C PRO A 356 -19.06 -14.13 11.60
N GLU A 357 -19.96 -13.19 11.86
CA GLU A 357 -20.54 -13.00 13.19
C GLU A 357 -21.23 -14.28 13.71
N GLY A 358 -21.13 -14.51 15.02
CA GLY A 358 -21.66 -15.69 15.68
C GLY A 358 -20.83 -16.96 15.47
N SER A 359 -19.74 -16.89 14.68
CA SER A 359 -18.83 -18.00 14.44
C SER A 359 -18.26 -18.57 15.73
N GLN A 360 -18.03 -19.88 15.71
CA GLN A 360 -17.39 -20.60 16.82
C GLN A 360 -15.96 -20.94 16.43
N VAL A 361 -15.02 -20.59 17.32
CA VAL A 361 -13.61 -20.95 17.20
C VAL A 361 -13.21 -21.74 18.44
N GLU A 362 -12.67 -22.94 18.28
CA GLU A 362 -12.17 -23.76 19.37
C GLU A 362 -10.64 -23.90 19.28
N LEU A 363 -9.92 -23.58 20.35
CA LEU A 363 -8.46 -23.65 20.43
C LEU A 363 -8.06 -24.64 21.53
N LEU A 364 -7.51 -25.79 21.15
CA LEU A 364 -7.09 -26.85 22.07
C LEU A 364 -5.60 -27.11 21.87
N GLY A 365 -4.72 -26.55 22.70
CA GLY A 365 -3.27 -26.67 22.52
C GLY A 365 -2.49 -25.52 23.13
N HIS A 366 -1.22 -25.42 22.77
CA HIS A 366 -0.32 -24.34 23.11
C HIS A 366 -0.16 -23.37 21.94
N PHE A 367 -0.39 -22.08 22.20
CA PHE A 367 -0.33 -21.00 21.22
C PHE A 367 0.48 -19.83 21.78
N GLU A 368 1.47 -19.31 21.03
CA GLU A 368 2.25 -18.15 21.50
C GLU A 368 1.39 -16.87 21.45
N SER A 369 0.72 -16.62 20.33
CA SER A 369 -0.12 -15.43 20.13
C SER A 369 -1.46 -15.75 19.48
N VAL A 370 -2.55 -15.21 20.03
CA VAL A 370 -3.89 -15.28 19.44
C VAL A 370 -4.46 -13.86 19.37
N ASN A 371 -4.73 -13.37 18.16
CA ASN A 371 -5.32 -12.05 17.94
C ASN A 371 -6.77 -12.20 17.47
N VAL A 372 -7.70 -11.56 18.19
CA VAL A 372 -9.12 -11.54 17.86
C VAL A 372 -9.45 -10.18 17.26
N MET A 373 -9.64 -10.14 15.94
CA MET A 373 -9.98 -8.92 15.18
C MET A 373 -11.43 -8.90 14.69
N SER A 374 -12.14 -10.03 14.82
CA SER A 374 -13.56 -10.19 14.45
C SER A 374 -14.50 -9.81 15.60
N SER A 375 -15.70 -9.34 15.28
CA SER A 375 -16.75 -9.02 16.26
C SER A 375 -17.77 -10.15 16.41
N ASN A 376 -18.42 -10.22 17.57
CA ASN A 376 -19.51 -11.15 17.87
C ASN A 376 -19.14 -12.64 17.66
N VAL A 377 -17.87 -13.02 17.88
CA VAL A 377 -17.42 -14.41 17.77
C VAL A 377 -17.33 -15.08 19.14
N LYS A 378 -17.47 -16.41 19.12
CA LYS A 378 -17.38 -17.27 20.31
C LYS A 378 -16.07 -18.05 20.24
N VAL A 379 -15.08 -17.60 21.00
CA VAL A 379 -13.81 -18.29 21.15
C VAL A 379 -13.90 -19.21 22.35
N LYS A 380 -13.53 -20.48 22.21
CA LYS A 380 -13.48 -21.44 23.30
C LYS A 380 -12.09 -22.03 23.39
N ILE A 381 -11.55 -22.08 24.61
CA ILE A 381 -10.25 -22.68 24.93
C ILE A 381 -10.50 -23.81 25.94
N PRO A 382 -10.80 -25.04 25.48
CA PRO A 382 -11.13 -26.15 26.36
C PRO A 382 -9.96 -26.63 27.24
N LYS A 383 -8.74 -26.60 26.70
CA LYS A 383 -7.51 -27.07 27.36
C LYS A 383 -6.29 -26.48 26.68
N GLY A 384 -5.17 -26.43 27.39
CA GLY A 384 -3.89 -25.96 26.86
C GLY A 384 -3.54 -24.56 27.36
N SER A 385 -2.78 -23.80 26.59
CA SER A 385 -2.35 -22.46 27.00
C SER A 385 -2.19 -21.49 25.84
N VAL A 386 -2.50 -20.22 26.10
CA VAL A 386 -2.19 -19.11 25.19
C VAL A 386 -1.23 -18.15 25.90
N GLU A 387 -0.07 -17.84 25.32
CA GLU A 387 0.87 -16.92 25.95
C GLU A 387 0.38 -15.47 25.88
N SER A 388 -0.03 -15.01 24.70
CA SER A 388 -0.67 -13.70 24.53
C SER A 388 -1.99 -13.84 23.78
N LEU A 389 -3.09 -13.45 24.40
CA LEU A 389 -4.39 -13.33 23.74
C LEU A 389 -4.79 -11.85 23.68
N ASN A 390 -4.92 -11.31 22.47
CA ASN A 390 -5.23 -9.91 22.23
C ASN A 390 -6.60 -9.80 21.56
N VAL A 391 -7.49 -8.95 22.10
CA VAL A 391 -8.77 -8.63 21.48
C VAL A 391 -8.71 -7.18 21.02
N ALA A 392 -8.66 -6.99 19.70
CA ALA A 392 -8.38 -5.71 19.08
C ALA A 392 -9.50 -4.69 19.26
N GLU A 393 -9.15 -3.41 19.09
CA GLU A 393 -10.13 -2.32 19.01
C GLU A 393 -11.08 -2.58 17.83
N GLY A 394 -12.39 -2.42 18.06
CA GLY A 394 -13.42 -2.73 17.05
C GLY A 394 -13.95 -4.18 17.06
N ALA A 395 -13.29 -5.13 17.72
CA ALA A 395 -13.70 -6.54 17.83
C ALA A 395 -14.76 -6.76 18.94
N ALA A 396 -15.88 -6.05 18.87
CA ALA A 396 -16.86 -5.95 19.95
C ALA A 396 -17.67 -7.25 20.17
N ASP A 397 -18.33 -7.36 21.33
CA ASP A 397 -19.31 -8.40 21.67
C ASP A 397 -18.77 -9.85 21.65
N ASN A 398 -17.46 -10.01 21.73
CA ASN A 398 -16.82 -11.31 21.78
C ASN A 398 -17.08 -12.04 23.10
N GLN A 399 -17.26 -13.35 22.99
CA GLN A 399 -17.38 -14.26 24.12
C GLN A 399 -16.21 -15.24 24.08
N ILE A 400 -15.33 -15.17 25.08
CA ILE A 400 -14.19 -16.07 25.20
C ILE A 400 -14.42 -16.97 26.41
N THR A 401 -14.57 -18.26 26.17
CA THR A 401 -14.74 -19.27 27.21
C THR A 401 -13.43 -19.98 27.46
N VAL A 402 -12.87 -19.87 28.67
CA VAL A 402 -11.65 -20.54 29.09
C VAL A 402 -12.04 -21.64 30.07
N ASP A 403 -11.99 -22.90 29.63
CA ASP A 403 -12.36 -24.03 30.48
C ASP A 403 -11.27 -24.31 31.53
N LYS A 404 -11.60 -25.09 32.55
CA LYS A 404 -10.77 -25.36 33.74
C LYS A 404 -9.33 -25.82 33.46
N GLU A 405 -9.11 -26.50 32.34
CA GLU A 405 -7.81 -27.07 31.95
C GLU A 405 -6.99 -26.11 31.06
N ALA A 406 -7.50 -24.92 30.77
CA ALA A 406 -6.83 -23.91 29.96
C ALA A 406 -6.24 -22.78 30.81
N THR A 407 -5.16 -22.18 30.29
CA THR A 407 -4.50 -21.02 30.89
C THR A 407 -4.18 -19.95 29.85
N ILE A 408 -4.50 -18.69 30.12
CA ILE A 408 -4.00 -17.54 29.36
C ILE A 408 -2.93 -16.86 30.22
N LEU A 409 -1.71 -16.67 29.70
CA LEU A 409 -0.65 -15.99 30.44
C LEU A 409 -0.86 -14.48 30.42
N LYS A 410 -0.99 -13.87 29.23
CA LYS A 410 -1.29 -12.46 29.06
C LYS A 410 -2.54 -12.29 28.22
N LEU A 411 -3.53 -11.60 28.76
CA LEU A 411 -4.75 -11.19 28.09
C LEU A 411 -4.71 -9.68 27.88
N VAL A 412 -4.93 -9.20 26.67
CA VAL A 412 -5.05 -7.76 26.36
C VAL A 412 -6.42 -7.54 25.73
N LEU A 413 -7.21 -6.63 26.30
CA LEU A 413 -8.55 -6.30 25.81
C LEU A 413 -8.59 -4.81 25.45
N ASP A 414 -8.84 -4.53 24.17
CA ASP A 414 -9.10 -3.17 23.68
C ASP A 414 -10.59 -2.86 23.54
N THR A 415 -11.45 -3.88 23.60
CA THR A 415 -12.92 -3.74 23.53
C THR A 415 -13.66 -4.67 24.48
N VAL A 416 -14.92 -4.34 24.78
CA VAL A 416 -15.74 -5.04 25.78
C VAL A 416 -15.90 -6.51 25.41
N THR A 417 -15.36 -7.38 26.27
CA THR A 417 -15.33 -8.83 26.06
C THR A 417 -15.89 -9.57 27.27
N LYS A 418 -16.63 -10.65 27.02
CA LYS A 418 -17.13 -11.55 28.08
C LYS A 418 -16.20 -12.75 28.21
N LEU A 419 -15.47 -12.82 29.32
CA LEU A 419 -14.64 -13.95 29.68
C LEU A 419 -15.43 -14.91 30.59
N LEU A 420 -15.67 -16.12 30.10
CA LEU A 420 -16.45 -17.16 30.76
C LEU A 420 -15.56 -18.35 31.13
N GLY A 421 -16.04 -19.20 32.05
CA GLY A 421 -15.40 -20.46 32.42
C GLY A 421 -14.49 -20.40 33.66
N GLU A 422 -13.97 -21.58 34.01
CA GLU A 422 -13.18 -21.85 35.24
C GLU A 422 -11.66 -21.81 35.00
N GLY A 423 -11.22 -21.51 33.78
CA GLY A 423 -9.82 -21.48 33.39
C GLY A 423 -9.05 -20.33 34.04
N LYS A 424 -7.71 -20.42 33.97
CA LYS A 424 -6.83 -19.41 34.59
C LYS A 424 -6.46 -18.32 33.59
N VAL A 425 -6.56 -17.08 34.02
CA VAL A 425 -5.93 -15.94 33.34
C VAL A 425 -4.90 -15.38 34.32
N ALA A 426 -3.62 -15.38 33.94
CA ALA A 426 -2.57 -14.87 34.84
C ALA A 426 -2.62 -13.34 34.87
N ASP A 427 -2.25 -12.68 33.77
CA ASP A 427 -2.25 -11.23 33.67
C ASP A 427 -3.29 -10.78 32.66
N ALA A 428 -4.15 -9.83 33.03
CA ALA A 428 -5.12 -9.21 32.14
C ALA A 428 -4.89 -7.70 32.10
N VAL A 429 -4.72 -7.14 30.90
CA VAL A 429 -4.69 -5.71 30.63
C VAL A 429 -6.03 -5.34 30.00
N VAL A 430 -6.85 -4.58 30.72
CA VAL A 430 -8.14 -4.07 30.27
C VAL A 430 -7.95 -2.61 29.91
N ASN A 431 -7.78 -2.33 28.62
CA ASN A 431 -7.64 -0.96 28.14
C ASN A 431 -8.99 -0.24 28.21
N LYS A 432 -8.97 1.09 28.03
CA LYS A 432 -10.17 1.93 28.21
C LYS A 432 -11.36 1.50 27.36
N GLY A 433 -11.14 1.12 26.10
CA GLY A 433 -12.21 0.64 25.22
C GLY A 433 -12.86 -0.68 25.69
N ALA A 434 -12.19 -1.40 26.59
CA ALA A 434 -12.68 -2.64 27.19
C ALA A 434 -13.32 -2.44 28.58
N GLU A 435 -13.53 -1.20 29.02
CA GLU A 435 -14.24 -0.90 30.27
C GLU A 435 -15.64 -1.53 30.26
N GLY A 436 -15.93 -2.37 31.24
CA GLY A 436 -17.18 -3.17 31.29
C GLY A 436 -17.02 -4.61 30.82
N SER A 437 -15.82 -5.02 30.40
CA SER A 437 -15.48 -6.44 30.25
C SER A 437 -15.75 -7.20 31.53
N SER A 438 -16.19 -8.45 31.40
CA SER A 438 -16.59 -9.28 32.55
C SER A 438 -15.81 -10.57 32.61
N PHE A 439 -15.51 -11.01 33.83
CA PHE A 439 -14.74 -12.22 34.10
C PHE A 439 -15.56 -13.12 35.03
N GLU A 440 -15.93 -14.31 34.55
CA GLU A 440 -16.54 -15.33 35.41
C GLU A 440 -15.53 -15.82 36.45
N THR A 441 -14.31 -16.15 36.02
CA THR A 441 -13.17 -16.39 36.88
C THR A 441 -12.22 -15.20 36.82
N LYS A 442 -11.96 -14.57 37.97
CA LYS A 442 -11.09 -13.39 38.04
C LYS A 442 -9.65 -13.73 37.64
N PRO A 443 -8.99 -12.90 36.82
CA PRO A 443 -7.55 -13.02 36.55
C PRO A 443 -6.70 -12.88 37.82
N VAL A 444 -5.47 -13.39 37.80
CA VAL A 444 -4.52 -13.28 38.94
C VAL A 444 -4.12 -11.83 39.15
N SER A 445 -3.78 -11.13 38.07
CA SER A 445 -3.57 -9.69 38.03
C SER A 445 -4.47 -9.06 36.96
N VAL A 446 -4.97 -7.86 37.24
CA VAL A 446 -5.71 -7.04 36.28
C VAL A 446 -5.13 -5.64 36.33
N ASP A 447 -4.76 -5.10 35.18
CA ASP A 447 -4.18 -3.78 34.97
C ASP A 447 -4.88 -3.06 33.79
N GLY A 448 -4.56 -1.80 33.54
CA GLY A 448 -5.10 -1.00 32.42
C GLY A 448 -6.23 -0.06 32.81
N GLU A 449 -6.42 1.00 32.01
CA GLU A 449 -7.36 2.11 32.28
C GLU A 449 -8.83 1.68 32.47
N GLY A 450 -9.25 0.56 31.85
CA GLY A 450 -10.60 0.01 31.92
C GLY A 450 -10.79 -1.04 33.02
N ALA A 451 -9.78 -1.29 33.86
CA ALA A 451 -9.85 -2.31 34.91
C ALA A 451 -10.82 -1.92 36.05
N PRO A 452 -11.61 -2.87 36.59
CA PRO A 452 -12.50 -2.60 37.72
C PRO A 452 -11.70 -2.20 38.97
N ALA A 453 -12.10 -1.11 39.63
CA ALA A 453 -11.42 -0.57 40.79
C ALA A 453 -11.16 -1.63 41.89
N PRO A 454 -9.98 -1.64 42.53
CA PRO A 454 -9.65 -2.63 43.56
C PRO A 454 -10.63 -2.55 44.73
N ALA A 455 -11.14 -3.71 45.17
CA ALA A 455 -12.06 -3.78 46.29
C ALA A 455 -11.43 -3.20 47.58
N PRO A 456 -12.16 -2.40 48.38
CA PRO A 456 -11.62 -1.83 49.60
C PRO A 456 -11.25 -2.93 50.61
N ALA A 457 -10.09 -2.78 51.26
CA ALA A 457 -9.58 -3.73 52.24
C ALA A 457 -10.58 -3.92 53.41
N PRO A 458 -10.74 -5.15 53.94
CA PRO A 458 -11.66 -5.42 55.05
C PRO A 458 -11.20 -4.71 56.33
N ALA A 459 -12.13 -4.01 56.98
CA ALA A 459 -11.85 -3.21 58.18
C ALA A 459 -11.40 -4.08 59.38
N PRO A 460 -10.42 -3.62 60.19
CA PRO A 460 -9.97 -4.33 61.38
C PRO A 460 -11.02 -4.27 62.51
N ALA A 461 -11.14 -5.36 63.28
CA ALA A 461 -12.08 -5.48 64.39
C ALA A 461 -11.76 -4.52 65.58
N PRO A 462 -12.78 -4.04 66.32
CA PRO A 462 -12.60 -2.96 67.30
C PRO A 462 -12.08 -3.44 68.68
N PRO A 463 -11.23 -2.66 69.38
CA PRO A 463 -10.98 -2.82 70.81
C PRO A 463 -11.95 -2.02 71.69
N VAL A 464 -12.05 -2.47 72.95
CA VAL A 464 -13.04 -2.12 73.98
C VAL A 464 -12.86 -0.71 74.59
N VAL A 465 -14.01 -0.11 74.93
CA VAL A 465 -14.29 1.25 75.47
C VAL A 465 -13.85 1.47 76.93
N VAL A 466 -13.37 2.69 77.27
CA VAL A 466 -13.72 3.43 78.52
C VAL A 466 -13.70 4.96 78.29
N ASN A 467 -14.77 5.65 78.70
CA ASN A 467 -15.04 7.13 78.70
C ASN A 467 -15.06 7.65 80.18
N PRO A 468 -15.07 8.97 80.58
CA PRO A 468 -16.03 10.00 80.11
C PRO A 468 -15.61 11.52 80.11
N ASN A 469 -16.15 12.27 79.14
CA ASN A 469 -16.83 13.61 79.07
C ASN A 469 -16.79 14.63 80.27
N PRO A 470 -16.97 15.98 80.09
CA PRO A 470 -18.25 16.61 79.67
C PRO A 470 -18.22 17.80 78.65
N THR A 471 -19.37 17.95 77.98
CA THR A 471 -19.94 18.91 76.96
C THR A 471 -20.45 20.24 77.61
N PRO A 472 -21.05 21.31 76.96
CA PRO A 472 -22.04 21.39 75.82
C PRO A 472 -21.78 22.48 74.71
N SER A 473 -22.09 22.28 73.39
CA SER A 473 -23.33 22.55 72.56
C SER A 473 -23.71 24.04 72.32
N PRO A 474 -24.34 24.53 71.20
CA PRO A 474 -25.06 23.85 70.08
C PRO A 474 -24.91 24.40 68.61
N SER A 475 -25.51 23.66 67.65
CA SER A 475 -25.92 23.84 66.21
C SER A 475 -26.15 25.26 65.61
N PRO A 476 -26.16 25.46 64.25
CA PRO A 476 -26.99 24.70 63.26
C PRO A 476 -26.41 24.44 61.83
N ASP A 477 -27.02 23.46 61.15
CA ASP A 477 -27.07 23.22 59.67
C ASP A 477 -28.18 24.10 59.03
N PRO A 478 -28.25 24.39 57.69
CA PRO A 478 -28.23 23.38 56.60
C PRO A 478 -27.74 23.80 55.18
N GLU A 479 -27.71 22.79 54.28
CA GLU A 479 -27.88 22.80 52.79
C GLU A 479 -26.70 22.33 51.88
N THR A 480 -26.80 21.06 51.43
CA THR A 480 -26.79 20.44 50.06
C THR A 480 -26.13 21.14 48.85
N PRO A 481 -25.83 20.43 47.74
CA PRO A 481 -24.79 19.40 47.47
C PRO A 481 -23.83 19.82 46.31
N THR A 482 -22.59 19.30 46.26
CA THR A 482 -21.81 19.25 44.99
C THR A 482 -20.85 18.07 44.96
N ASP A 483 -21.05 17.25 43.92
CA ASP A 483 -20.19 16.29 43.20
C ASP A 483 -19.21 15.34 43.90
N PRO A 484 -19.12 14.07 43.43
CA PRO A 484 -18.09 13.13 43.85
C PRO A 484 -16.75 13.48 43.21
N GLU A 485 -15.72 13.60 44.04
CA GLU A 485 -14.33 13.75 43.59
C GLU A 485 -13.89 12.56 42.72
N THR A 486 -13.22 12.96 41.64
CA THR A 486 -12.49 12.22 40.61
C THR A 486 -11.48 11.20 41.19
N PRO A 487 -11.17 10.10 40.49
CA PRO A 487 -10.14 9.15 40.93
C PRO A 487 -8.77 9.84 41.02
N GLN A 488 -8.07 9.66 42.14
CA GLN A 488 -6.70 10.18 42.28
C GLN A 488 -5.71 9.33 41.48
N ASN A 489 -5.11 9.97 40.48
CA ASN A 489 -3.90 9.60 39.76
C ASN A 489 -2.76 9.13 40.68
N PRO A 490 -1.88 8.19 40.27
CA PRO A 490 -0.77 7.71 41.10
C PRO A 490 0.41 8.70 41.20
N CYS A 491 0.29 9.92 40.68
CA CYS A 491 1.23 11.00 40.97
C CYS A 491 0.52 12.36 41.08
N THR A 492 0.72 13.08 42.20
CA THR A 492 0.03 14.36 42.50
C THR A 492 0.97 15.56 42.61
N SER A 493 2.26 15.41 42.32
CA SER A 493 3.20 16.54 42.29
C SER A 493 2.94 17.40 41.06
N ASP A 494 3.29 18.70 41.14
CA ASP A 494 3.17 19.59 39.97
C ASP A 494 4.09 19.16 38.82
N GLU A 495 5.15 18.39 39.10
CA GLU A 495 6.07 17.81 38.11
C GLU A 495 5.38 16.76 37.23
N CYS A 496 4.41 15.99 37.75
CA CYS A 496 3.69 14.96 37.01
C CYS A 496 2.62 15.48 36.04
N LYS A 497 2.35 16.78 36.04
CA LYS A 497 1.37 17.42 35.12
C LYS A 497 2.02 17.95 33.84
N ILE A 498 3.35 17.99 33.81
CA ILE A 498 4.09 18.60 32.70
C ILE A 498 4.36 17.52 31.67
N ALA A 499 3.82 17.71 30.46
CA ALA A 499 4.10 16.90 29.29
C ALA A 499 4.96 17.71 28.33
N GLU A 500 6.28 17.56 28.40
CA GLU A 500 7.19 18.38 27.60
C GLU A 500 8.49 17.63 27.29
N LEU A 501 9.00 17.82 26.07
CA LEU A 501 10.36 17.42 25.74
C LEU A 501 11.34 18.42 26.34
N THR A 502 12.37 17.91 27.01
CA THR A 502 13.49 18.70 27.54
C THR A 502 14.71 18.64 26.62
N SER A 503 14.83 17.60 25.77
CA SER A 503 15.76 17.58 24.64
C SER A 503 15.23 16.75 23.47
N LEU A 504 15.65 17.14 22.26
CA LEU A 504 15.46 16.39 21.03
C LEU A 504 16.74 16.51 20.19
N GLN A 505 17.37 15.38 19.87
CA GLN A 505 18.54 15.33 19.01
C GLN A 505 18.38 14.19 17.99
N ILE A 506 18.67 14.48 16.72
CA ILE A 506 18.59 13.51 15.62
C ILE A 506 19.95 13.47 14.92
N GLY A 507 20.84 12.58 15.38
CA GLY A 507 22.22 12.50 14.92
C GLY A 507 22.91 13.88 14.92
N ASN A 508 23.35 14.30 13.72
CA ASN A 508 23.99 15.59 13.47
C ASN A 508 23.08 16.56 12.69
N PHE A 509 21.78 16.27 12.55
CA PHE A 509 20.86 17.14 11.84
C PHE A 509 20.64 18.45 12.61
N GLU A 510 20.70 19.56 11.88
CA GLU A 510 20.31 20.87 12.41
C GLU A 510 18.78 21.01 12.28
N LEU A 511 18.11 21.25 13.41
CA LEU A 511 16.66 21.47 13.45
C LEU A 511 16.34 22.93 13.16
N TYR A 512 15.40 23.17 12.25
CA TYR A 512 14.86 24.49 11.93
C TYR A 512 13.43 24.58 12.42
N HIS A 513 13.05 25.69 13.04
CA HIS A 513 11.70 25.87 13.56
C HIS A 513 10.71 26.18 12.45
N LEU A 514 9.53 25.57 12.54
CA LEU A 514 8.40 25.81 11.67
C LEU A 514 7.23 26.41 12.46
N ASN A 515 6.50 27.33 11.84
CA ASN A 515 5.23 27.78 12.40
C ASN A 515 4.09 26.78 12.09
N ALA A 516 2.87 27.09 12.54
CA ALA A 516 1.71 26.22 12.33
C ALA A 516 1.41 25.89 10.85
N ASN A 517 1.82 26.75 9.92
CA ASN A 517 1.66 26.61 8.47
C ASN A 517 2.92 26.04 7.78
N ASP A 518 3.86 25.50 8.55
CA ASP A 518 5.07 24.84 8.07
C ASP A 518 6.05 25.79 7.35
N ILE A 519 6.01 27.08 7.69
CA ILE A 519 6.93 28.11 7.20
C ILE A 519 8.07 28.27 8.23
N LEU A 520 9.31 28.36 7.72
CA LEU A 520 10.51 28.62 8.53
C LEU A 520 10.40 29.95 9.30
N THR A 521 10.61 29.91 10.62
CA THR A 521 10.63 31.13 11.46
C THR A 521 12.00 31.83 11.41
N GLY A 522 13.05 31.08 11.08
CA GLY A 522 14.45 31.50 11.14
C GLY A 522 15.19 31.05 12.39
N ASP A 523 14.46 30.56 13.41
CA ASP A 523 15.02 30.00 14.64
C ASP A 523 15.54 28.57 14.40
N ARG A 524 16.54 28.17 15.19
CA ARG A 524 17.27 26.90 15.02
C ARG A 524 17.52 26.20 16.34
N GLY A 525 17.71 24.88 16.26
CA GLY A 525 17.90 24.00 17.42
C GLY A 525 16.58 23.60 18.06
N PHE A 526 16.65 22.76 19.08
CA PHE A 526 15.46 22.37 19.84
C PHE A 526 15.10 23.43 20.88
N GLU A 527 13.82 23.81 20.92
CA GLU A 527 13.23 24.60 22.01
C GLU A 527 11.90 23.97 22.44
N PRO A 528 11.64 23.79 23.75
CA PRO A 528 10.47 23.03 24.24
C PRO A 528 9.09 23.58 23.82
N ASP A 529 9.01 24.89 23.54
CA ASP A 529 7.77 25.58 23.13
C ASP A 529 7.54 25.59 21.62
N ALA A 530 8.51 25.16 20.81
CA ALA A 530 8.31 24.94 19.39
C ALA A 530 7.69 23.56 19.16
N PHE A 531 6.69 23.47 18.28
CA PHE A 531 5.93 22.23 18.07
C PHE A 531 6.25 21.55 16.74
N LYS A 532 6.90 22.27 15.82
CA LYS A 532 7.19 21.78 14.47
C LYS A 532 8.61 22.15 14.06
N TYR A 533 9.30 21.18 13.48
CA TYR A 533 10.68 21.34 13.02
C TYR A 533 10.88 20.71 11.65
N SER A 534 11.91 21.17 10.95
CA SER A 534 12.44 20.49 9.77
C SER A 534 13.94 20.24 9.88
N ALA A 535 14.43 19.27 9.10
CA ALA A 535 15.84 18.96 8.95
C ALA A 535 16.13 18.50 7.52
N ALA A 536 17.26 18.95 6.95
CA ALA A 536 17.69 18.51 5.62
C ALA A 536 18.32 17.12 5.70
N ASN A 537 17.80 16.17 4.94
CA ASN A 537 18.45 14.89 4.71
C ASN A 537 19.62 15.08 3.74
N THR A 538 20.82 15.25 4.28
CA THR A 538 22.06 15.44 3.52
C THR A 538 22.87 14.15 3.39
N LEU A 539 22.22 12.99 3.49
CA LEU A 539 22.88 11.70 3.43
C LEU A 539 23.23 11.37 1.98
N ASP A 540 24.45 10.88 1.74
CA ASP A 540 24.87 10.40 0.41
C ASP A 540 24.69 8.87 0.25
N SER A 541 24.35 8.17 1.34
CA SER A 541 24.10 6.73 1.40
C SER A 541 23.22 6.39 2.61
N PRO A 542 22.57 5.22 2.65
CA PRO A 542 21.79 4.80 3.81
C PRO A 542 22.62 4.77 5.10
N GLN A 543 22.08 5.32 6.19
CA GLN A 543 22.74 5.38 7.50
C GLN A 543 21.75 5.21 8.64
N THR A 544 22.19 4.52 9.70
CA THR A 544 21.52 4.48 10.99
C THR A 544 21.81 5.77 11.76
N ILE A 545 20.78 6.57 12.02
CA ILE A 545 20.87 7.85 12.71
C ILE A 545 20.27 7.74 14.12
N PRO A 546 21.02 8.02 15.20
CA PRO A 546 20.48 7.97 16.54
C PRO A 546 19.53 9.15 16.80
N LEU A 547 18.31 8.85 17.20
CA LEU A 547 17.32 9.78 17.75
C LEU A 547 17.38 9.68 19.28
N SER A 548 17.73 10.78 19.95
CA SER A 548 17.69 10.88 21.40
C SER A 548 16.64 11.89 21.83
N VAL A 549 15.74 11.45 22.70
CA VAL A 549 14.66 12.29 23.24
C VAL A 549 14.69 12.22 24.75
N THR A 550 14.61 13.36 25.40
CA THR A 550 14.39 13.42 26.84
C THR A 550 13.15 14.26 27.11
N SER A 551 12.36 13.83 28.08
CA SER A 551 11.12 14.48 28.49
C SER A 551 11.17 14.84 29.98
N THR A 552 10.14 15.51 30.45
CA THR A 552 9.94 15.79 31.88
C THR A 552 9.78 14.50 32.69
N ASP A 553 10.22 14.51 33.95
CA ASP A 553 10.12 13.34 34.82
C ASP A 553 8.67 12.82 34.90
N HIS A 554 8.52 11.50 34.99
CA HIS A 554 7.23 10.80 35.04
C HIS A 554 6.39 10.82 33.76
N SER A 555 6.83 11.48 32.69
CA SER A 555 6.14 11.43 31.39
C SER A 555 6.51 10.21 30.56
N THR A 556 5.65 9.82 29.63
CA THR A 556 5.90 8.79 28.61
C THR A 556 6.05 9.42 27.24
N VAL A 557 6.93 8.86 26.41
CA VAL A 557 7.19 9.34 25.05
C VAL A 557 6.82 8.25 24.04
N THR A 558 5.93 8.61 23.11
CA THR A 558 5.54 7.77 21.98
C THR A 558 6.07 8.40 20.69
N LEU A 559 6.66 7.58 19.82
CA LEU A 559 7.22 7.99 18.54
C LEU A 559 6.43 7.34 17.40
N GLY A 560 5.77 8.15 16.59
CA GLY A 560 5.27 7.77 15.27
C GLY A 560 6.32 8.09 14.22
N ILE A 561 6.61 7.15 13.31
CA ILE A 561 7.53 7.34 12.20
C ILE A 561 6.76 7.06 10.91
N SER A 562 6.76 8.03 9.99
CA SER A 562 6.28 7.83 8.63
C SER A 562 7.40 8.09 7.64
N ILE A 563 7.63 7.15 6.73
CA ILE A 563 8.69 7.21 5.72
C ILE A 563 8.05 7.20 4.35
N THR A 564 8.35 8.22 3.56
CA THR A 564 7.96 8.32 2.15
C THR A 564 9.20 8.10 1.29
N GLU A 565 9.17 7.08 0.43
CA GLU A 565 10.23 6.74 -0.54
C GLU A 565 9.60 6.70 -1.94
N GLY A 566 9.85 7.73 -2.74
CA GLY A 566 9.20 7.86 -4.06
C GLY A 566 7.67 7.98 -3.97
N LYS A 567 6.95 6.91 -4.30
CA LYS A 567 5.47 6.82 -4.25
C LYS A 567 4.96 5.96 -3.09
N ASP A 568 5.86 5.29 -2.38
CA ASP A 568 5.53 4.39 -1.28
C ASP A 568 5.54 5.17 0.03
N ASN A 569 4.56 4.89 0.89
CA ASN A 569 4.47 5.46 2.24
C ASN A 569 4.33 4.33 3.25
N THR A 570 5.17 4.33 4.28
CA THR A 570 5.15 3.36 5.36
C THR A 570 5.04 4.09 6.69
N SER A 571 4.23 3.58 7.61
CA SER A 571 4.07 4.17 8.94
C SER A 571 4.21 3.09 10.01
N GLN A 572 4.90 3.44 11.09
CA GLN A 572 5.10 2.59 12.27
C GLN A 572 4.96 3.43 13.55
N PHE A 573 4.50 2.81 14.63
CA PHE A 573 4.41 3.43 15.95
C PHE A 573 5.26 2.65 16.94
N VAL A 574 6.07 3.36 17.71
CA VAL A 574 7.00 2.80 18.69
C VAL A 574 6.83 3.54 20.01
N VAL A 575 6.61 2.81 21.10
CA VAL A 575 6.70 3.37 22.46
C VAL A 575 8.16 3.29 22.90
N LEU A 576 8.75 4.42 23.31
CA LEU A 576 10.16 4.48 23.64
C LEU A 576 10.37 4.11 25.12
N GLU A 577 10.84 2.88 25.38
CA GLU A 577 11.22 2.44 26.74
C GLU A 577 12.59 2.98 27.19
N GLN A 578 13.44 3.33 26.22
CA GLN A 578 14.73 3.98 26.43
C GLN A 578 14.72 5.30 25.64
N ASN A 579 15.28 6.37 26.21
CA ASN A 579 15.36 7.72 25.64
C ASN A 579 16.13 7.82 24.29
N GLU A 580 16.39 6.70 23.62
CA GLU A 580 17.13 6.58 22.38
C GLU A 580 16.44 5.58 21.43
N TYR A 581 16.43 5.92 20.15
CA TYR A 581 15.93 5.10 19.05
C TYR A 581 16.88 5.22 17.85
N ASN A 582 17.10 4.15 17.09
CA ASN A 582 17.94 4.20 15.89
C ASN A 582 17.07 4.28 14.65
N LEU A 583 17.13 5.41 13.95
CA LEU A 583 16.38 5.69 12.74
C LEU A 583 17.19 5.30 11.51
N GLU A 584 16.74 4.31 10.76
CA GLU A 584 17.31 3.99 9.45
C GLU A 584 16.85 5.02 8.41
N LEU A 585 17.78 5.80 7.85
CA LEU A 585 17.50 6.84 6.86
C LEU A 585 18.26 6.60 5.56
N LYS A 586 17.55 6.70 4.43
CA LYS A 586 18.15 6.73 3.09
C LYS A 586 18.17 8.16 2.50
N PRO A 587 19.07 8.47 1.54
CA PRO A 587 19.18 9.79 0.90
C PRO A 587 17.91 10.34 0.26
N ASP A 588 17.05 9.46 -0.26
CA ASP A 588 15.89 9.77 -1.10
C ASP A 588 14.55 9.65 -0.37
N GLN A 589 14.59 9.62 0.95
CA GLN A 589 13.42 9.51 1.81
C GLN A 589 13.05 10.85 2.47
N ASP A 590 11.75 11.13 2.50
CA ASP A 590 11.18 12.07 3.47
C ASP A 590 10.73 11.27 4.70
N VAL A 591 11.11 11.72 5.89
CA VAL A 591 10.74 11.06 7.15
C VAL A 591 10.06 12.04 8.08
N ARG A 592 8.88 11.67 8.54
CA ARG A 592 8.13 12.40 9.55
C ARG A 592 8.20 11.66 10.88
N LEU A 593 8.59 12.38 11.92
CA LEU A 593 8.62 11.91 13.30
C LEU A 593 7.56 12.69 14.09
N ASP A 594 6.49 12.01 14.49
CA ASP A 594 5.47 12.57 15.37
C ASP A 594 5.73 12.06 16.80
N ILE A 595 6.27 12.94 17.65
CA ILE A 595 6.63 12.64 19.03
C ILE A 595 5.54 13.16 19.94
N THR A 596 4.92 12.27 20.70
CA THR A 596 3.91 12.62 21.69
C THR A 596 4.46 12.39 23.09
N VAL A 597 4.51 13.45 23.90
CA VAL A 597 4.81 13.36 25.33
C VAL A 597 3.50 13.37 26.08
N THR A 598 3.29 12.38 26.95
CA THR A 598 2.13 12.29 27.83
C THR A 598 2.60 12.47 29.27
N SER A 599 2.00 13.40 30.02
CA SER A 599 2.35 13.65 31.42
C SER A 599 2.13 12.41 32.28
N GLY A 600 2.79 12.33 33.43
CA GLY A 600 2.64 11.17 34.35
C GLY A 600 1.26 11.06 35.01
N ASP A 601 0.45 12.11 34.92
CA ASP A 601 -0.96 12.12 35.29
C ASP A 601 -1.88 11.85 34.07
N GLU A 602 -1.31 11.66 32.88
CA GLU A 602 -1.99 11.37 31.61
C GLU A 602 -3.01 12.42 31.12
N LEU A 603 -3.15 13.53 31.83
CA LEU A 603 -4.13 14.58 31.53
C LEU A 603 -3.60 15.61 30.53
N SER A 604 -2.28 15.71 30.37
CA SER A 604 -1.64 16.63 29.45
C SER A 604 -0.87 15.85 28.38
N ARG A 605 -1.03 16.25 27.13
CA ARG A 605 -0.25 15.73 26.00
C ARG A 605 0.32 16.88 25.21
N LYS A 606 1.58 16.76 24.79
CA LYS A 606 2.26 17.73 23.92
C LYS A 606 2.83 17.01 22.73
N HIS A 607 2.57 17.56 21.54
CA HIS A 607 2.95 16.95 20.26
C HIS A 607 4.06 17.76 19.61
N TYR A 608 5.11 17.07 19.18
CA TYR A 608 6.22 17.61 18.41
C TYR A 608 6.29 16.88 17.08
N SER A 609 6.42 17.64 15.99
CA SER A 609 6.53 17.08 14.63
C SER A 609 7.88 17.47 14.06
N VAL A 610 8.67 16.50 13.59
CA VAL A 610 9.89 16.75 12.83
C VAL A 610 9.74 16.17 11.44
N ILE A 611 10.04 16.98 10.42
CA ILE A 611 10.08 16.55 9.03
C ILE A 611 11.53 16.58 8.55
N ILE A 612 12.11 15.41 8.33
CA ILE A 612 13.42 15.22 7.72
C ILE A 612 13.18 15.08 6.21
N TYR A 613 13.52 16.11 5.44
CA TYR A 613 13.20 16.16 4.01
C TYR A 613 14.42 15.84 3.15
N ARG A 614 14.24 15.06 2.08
CA ARG A 614 15.26 14.93 1.03
C ARG A 614 15.50 16.25 0.34
N ASP A 615 16.70 16.46 -0.20
CA ASP A 615 16.94 17.63 -1.02
C ASP A 615 16.03 17.62 -2.26
N ARG A 616 15.37 18.75 -2.52
CA ARG A 616 14.34 18.86 -3.57
C ARG A 616 14.84 19.74 -4.70
N SER A 617 14.77 19.20 -5.91
CA SER A 617 14.96 20.01 -7.11
C SER A 617 13.77 20.93 -7.33
N ILE A 618 13.90 21.90 -8.26
CA ILE A 618 12.76 22.67 -8.76
C ILE A 618 11.66 21.76 -9.30
N GLN A 619 12.04 20.63 -9.90
CA GLN A 619 11.10 19.66 -10.45
C GLN A 619 10.26 18.97 -9.38
N ASP A 620 10.81 18.78 -8.18
CA ASP A 620 10.15 18.14 -7.01
C ASP A 620 9.38 19.12 -6.12
N SER A 621 9.67 20.42 -6.26
CA SER A 621 9.17 21.47 -5.37
C SER A 621 7.94 22.19 -5.90
N PHE A 622 7.60 21.99 -7.17
CA PHE A 622 6.52 22.69 -7.84
C PHE A 622 5.63 21.73 -8.62
N LYS A 623 4.36 22.10 -8.79
CA LYS A 623 3.40 21.37 -9.62
C LYS A 623 2.45 22.35 -10.31
N ILE A 624 2.20 22.16 -11.60
CA ILE A 624 1.12 22.90 -12.26
C ILE A 624 -0.20 22.20 -11.94
N THR A 625 -1.19 22.97 -11.50
CA THR A 625 -2.57 22.50 -11.36
C THR A 625 -3.43 23.15 -12.43
N THR A 626 -4.17 22.30 -13.14
CA THR A 626 -5.19 22.74 -14.09
C THR A 626 -6.48 23.02 -13.33
N ASN A 627 -6.93 24.28 -13.37
CA ASN A 627 -8.19 24.71 -12.78
C ASN A 627 -9.25 24.80 -13.86
N TYR A 628 -10.32 24.01 -13.71
CA TYR A 628 -11.45 24.00 -14.62
C TYR A 628 -12.61 24.77 -14.01
N ASN A 629 -13.05 25.82 -14.69
CA ASN A 629 -14.18 26.64 -14.27
C ASN A 629 -15.34 26.43 -15.24
N PHE A 630 -16.48 25.95 -14.74
CA PHE A 630 -17.68 25.75 -15.55
C PHE A 630 -18.56 27.00 -15.52
N GLY A 631 -18.79 27.61 -16.69
CA GLY A 631 -19.65 28.77 -16.82
C GLY A 631 -21.13 28.35 -16.81
N GLY A 632 -21.80 28.44 -15.65
CA GLY A 632 -23.20 27.99 -15.52
C GLY A 632 -24.21 28.63 -16.49
N SER A 633 -23.91 29.81 -17.06
CA SER A 633 -24.73 30.45 -18.10
C SER A 633 -24.31 30.14 -19.53
N THR A 634 -23.04 29.81 -19.75
CA THR A 634 -22.49 29.50 -21.08
C THR A 634 -22.47 28.01 -21.38
N GLN A 635 -22.62 27.15 -20.35
CA GLN A 635 -22.46 25.69 -20.44
C GLN A 635 -21.09 25.31 -21.04
N GLU A 636 -20.07 26.13 -20.80
CA GLU A 636 -18.72 25.97 -21.36
C GLU A 636 -17.67 25.90 -20.25
N TRP A 637 -16.65 25.06 -20.48
CA TRP A 637 -15.47 24.97 -19.63
C TRP A 637 -14.46 26.06 -20.00
N SER A 638 -13.88 26.67 -18.97
CA SER A 638 -12.69 27.51 -19.10
C SER A 638 -11.57 26.95 -18.23
N THR A 639 -10.35 27.02 -18.75
CA THR A 639 -9.16 26.44 -18.11
C THR A 639 -8.19 27.53 -17.72
N SER A 640 -7.61 27.43 -16.53
CA SER A 640 -6.50 28.27 -16.07
C SER A 640 -5.46 27.43 -15.33
N TYR A 641 -4.19 27.80 -15.46
CA TYR A 641 -3.09 27.04 -14.89
C TYR A 641 -2.42 27.82 -13.76
N THR A 642 -2.17 27.15 -12.65
CA THR A 642 -1.45 27.72 -11.49
C THR A 642 -0.28 26.83 -11.17
N LEU A 643 0.91 27.41 -11.09
CA LEU A 643 2.06 26.75 -10.50
C LEU A 643 1.95 26.84 -8.98
N ASN A 644 1.77 25.71 -8.31
CA ASN A 644 1.75 25.63 -6.85
C ASN A 644 3.15 25.29 -6.34
N ALA A 645 3.53 25.94 -5.24
CA ALA A 645 4.83 25.73 -4.61
C ALA A 645 4.72 24.81 -3.38
N GLY A 646 5.78 24.06 -3.15
CA GLY A 646 5.95 23.13 -2.05
C GLY A 646 7.05 23.53 -1.09
N PHE A 647 7.74 22.51 -0.57
CA PHE A 647 8.87 22.69 0.32
C PHE A 647 10.14 22.98 -0.47
N ILE A 648 10.85 24.03 -0.06
CA ILE A 648 12.14 24.41 -0.61
C ILE A 648 13.07 24.74 0.55
N ASN A 649 14.27 24.14 0.56
CA ASN A 649 15.28 24.32 1.60
C ASN A 649 14.71 24.16 3.03
N GLY A 650 13.79 23.20 3.20
CA GLY A 650 13.28 22.82 4.52
C GLY A 650 12.12 23.58 5.09
N GLY A 651 11.44 24.38 4.29
CA GLY A 651 10.14 24.89 4.69
C GLY A 651 9.26 25.17 3.50
N ARG A 652 7.98 25.33 3.78
CA ARG A 652 7.02 25.82 2.81
C ARG A 652 7.34 27.27 2.45
N LEU A 653 7.12 27.63 1.18
CA LEU A 653 7.16 29.03 0.77
C LEU A 653 6.00 29.82 1.41
N SER A 654 6.23 31.11 1.67
CA SER A 654 5.22 32.02 2.22
C SER A 654 4.81 33.09 1.21
N ASP A 655 3.84 33.93 1.59
CA ASP A 655 3.43 35.12 0.82
C ASP A 655 4.54 36.19 0.71
N SER A 656 5.57 36.12 1.57
CA SER A 656 6.74 37.00 1.48
C SER A 656 7.81 36.52 0.49
N ASP A 657 7.72 35.26 0.05
CA ASP A 657 8.61 34.71 -0.97
C ASP A 657 8.10 35.07 -2.36
N GLN A 658 9.01 35.45 -3.26
CA GLN A 658 8.67 35.77 -4.63
C GLN A 658 9.07 34.62 -5.56
N VAL A 659 8.16 34.20 -6.43
CA VAL A 659 8.38 33.15 -7.44
C VAL A 659 8.24 33.76 -8.83
N ASN A 660 9.32 33.72 -9.61
CA ASN A 660 9.39 34.27 -10.97
C ASN A 660 9.52 33.15 -12.00
N LEU A 661 8.73 33.24 -13.07
CA LEU A 661 8.73 32.28 -14.18
C LEU A 661 9.29 32.94 -15.44
N TYR A 662 10.29 32.34 -16.06
CA TYR A 662 10.95 32.83 -17.26
C TYR A 662 10.89 31.82 -18.40
N THR A 663 10.93 32.29 -19.64
CA THR A 663 10.93 31.42 -20.82
C THR A 663 12.15 30.50 -20.90
N SER A 664 13.27 30.86 -20.27
CA SER A 664 14.49 30.05 -20.18
C SER A 664 15.42 30.55 -19.07
N SER A 665 16.47 29.78 -18.78
CA SER A 665 17.53 30.15 -17.82
C SER A 665 18.30 31.42 -18.18
N ALA A 666 18.23 31.89 -19.43
CA ALA A 666 18.77 33.18 -19.85
C ALA A 666 17.94 34.39 -19.34
N LYS A 667 16.74 34.14 -18.78
CA LYS A 667 15.83 35.14 -18.20
C LYS A 667 15.45 36.27 -19.18
N GLU A 668 15.37 35.95 -20.46
CA GLU A 668 15.12 36.93 -21.53
C GLU A 668 13.70 37.52 -21.48
N GLN A 669 12.72 36.70 -21.07
CA GLN A 669 11.32 37.09 -20.96
C GLN A 669 10.68 36.50 -19.70
N LEU A 670 10.11 37.36 -18.86
CA LEU A 670 9.26 36.98 -17.74
C LEU A 670 7.89 36.53 -18.26
N ILE A 671 7.49 35.31 -17.89
CA ILE A 671 6.16 34.74 -18.18
C ILE A 671 5.16 35.28 -17.17
N SER A 672 5.46 35.11 -15.88
CA SER A 672 4.60 35.50 -14.76
C SER A 672 5.43 35.60 -13.48
N SER A 673 4.86 36.26 -12.47
CA SER A 673 5.44 36.38 -11.13
C SER A 673 4.32 36.31 -10.11
N GLY A 674 4.58 35.64 -8.99
CA GLY A 674 3.65 35.50 -7.88
C GLY A 674 4.42 35.28 -6.58
N ASP A 675 3.71 34.77 -5.58
CA ASP A 675 4.28 34.49 -4.27
C ASP A 675 4.40 32.98 -4.01
N GLY A 676 4.82 32.62 -2.79
CA GLY A 676 4.96 31.24 -2.35
C GLY A 676 3.66 30.44 -2.28
N TRP A 677 2.48 31.05 -2.42
CA TRP A 677 1.22 30.31 -2.50
C TRP A 677 0.91 29.82 -3.91
N GLY A 678 1.38 30.55 -4.92
CA GLY A 678 1.32 30.10 -6.31
C GLY A 678 1.44 31.20 -7.34
N VAL A 679 1.69 30.78 -8.58
CA VAL A 679 1.87 31.69 -9.73
C VAL A 679 0.91 31.31 -10.85
N TYR A 680 0.06 32.25 -11.26
CA TYR A 680 -0.80 32.07 -12.43
C TYR A 680 0.03 32.02 -13.71
N ILE A 681 -0.22 31.03 -14.58
CA ILE A 681 0.44 30.88 -15.88
C ILE A 681 -0.55 31.26 -16.99
N PRO A 682 -0.25 32.29 -17.82
CA PRO A 682 -1.15 32.69 -18.91
C PRO A 682 -1.33 31.59 -19.96
N ASN A 683 -2.58 31.30 -20.35
CA ASN A 683 -2.88 30.30 -21.38
C ASN A 683 -2.14 30.52 -22.70
N SER A 684 -1.83 31.77 -23.05
CA SER A 684 -1.05 32.12 -24.25
C SER A 684 0.36 31.54 -24.25
N PHE A 685 0.93 31.23 -23.08
CA PHE A 685 2.26 30.62 -22.95
C PHE A 685 2.29 29.20 -23.56
N PHE A 686 1.24 28.41 -23.33
CA PHE A 686 1.17 27.03 -23.79
C PHE A 686 0.90 26.89 -25.29
N ALA A 687 0.48 27.96 -25.98
CA ALA A 687 0.15 27.93 -27.41
C ALA A 687 1.39 27.85 -28.32
N THR A 688 2.60 28.06 -27.80
CA THR A 688 3.82 28.28 -28.60
C THR A 688 4.93 27.23 -28.42
N THR A 689 4.64 26.08 -27.80
CA THR A 689 5.55 24.91 -27.62
C THR A 689 6.91 25.24 -26.97
N PRO A 690 6.91 25.51 -25.66
CA PRO A 690 7.89 24.85 -24.81
C PRO A 690 7.19 24.07 -23.69
N ASN A 691 7.55 22.79 -23.52
CA ASN A 691 7.14 21.94 -22.39
C ASN A 691 7.94 22.25 -21.12
N SER A 692 8.45 23.48 -21.00
CA SER A 692 9.30 23.91 -19.90
C SER A 692 9.34 25.41 -19.68
N PHE A 693 9.63 25.83 -18.46
CA PHE A 693 10.05 27.21 -18.12
C PHE A 693 11.07 27.19 -16.98
N TYR A 694 11.77 28.31 -16.79
CA TYR A 694 12.74 28.46 -15.71
C TYR A 694 12.10 29.15 -14.51
N ILE A 695 12.30 28.59 -13.31
CA ILE A 695 11.79 29.12 -12.04
C ILE A 695 12.94 29.79 -11.28
N GLU A 696 12.65 30.91 -10.65
CA GLU A 696 13.50 31.55 -9.64
C GLU A 696 12.68 31.86 -8.39
N VAL A 697 13.16 31.43 -7.23
CA VAL A 697 12.55 31.67 -5.93
C VAL A 697 13.44 32.61 -5.13
N ILE A 698 12.86 33.71 -4.69
CA ILE A 698 13.54 34.79 -3.97
C ILE A 698 12.93 34.93 -2.58
N ARG A 699 13.80 34.89 -1.56
CA ARG A 699 13.46 35.18 -0.17
C ARG A 699 14.41 36.26 0.34
N ASN A 700 13.88 37.32 0.93
CA ASN A 700 14.69 38.44 1.45
C ASN A 700 15.69 39.04 0.42
N ASN A 701 15.27 39.15 -0.84
CA ASN A 701 16.10 39.59 -1.99
C ASN A 701 17.28 38.67 -2.36
N GLU A 702 17.34 37.45 -1.83
CA GLU A 702 18.31 36.43 -2.22
C GLU A 702 17.62 35.28 -2.95
N ILE A 703 18.29 34.77 -4.00
CA ILE A 703 17.80 33.60 -4.74
C ILE A 703 18.08 32.37 -3.87
N ILE A 704 17.02 31.71 -3.42
CA ILE A 704 17.12 30.51 -2.57
C ILE A 704 16.96 29.21 -3.36
N ALA A 705 16.31 29.25 -4.53
CA ALA A 705 16.22 28.13 -5.45
C ALA A 705 16.00 28.64 -6.88
N GLN A 706 16.54 27.93 -7.87
CA GLN A 706 16.30 28.23 -9.28
C GLN A 706 16.61 27.01 -10.16
N GLY A 707 15.98 26.93 -11.34
CA GLY A 707 16.16 25.80 -12.25
C GLY A 707 15.04 25.66 -13.28
N ASP A 708 15.26 24.77 -14.23
CA ASP A 708 14.26 24.44 -15.25
C ASP A 708 13.17 23.53 -14.67
N TYR A 709 11.92 23.81 -15.00
CA TYR A 709 10.75 23.01 -14.69
C TYR A 709 10.17 22.46 -15.99
N GLN A 710 10.17 21.13 -16.12
CA GLN A 710 9.55 20.42 -17.24
C GLN A 710 8.12 20.01 -16.84
N PHE A 711 7.18 20.19 -17.75
CA PHE A 711 5.77 19.87 -17.53
C PHE A 711 5.19 19.13 -18.73
N ASP A 712 4.16 18.33 -18.47
CA ASP A 712 3.45 17.61 -19.52
C ASP A 712 1.93 17.80 -19.39
N LEU A 713 1.40 18.74 -20.19
CA LEU A 713 -0.04 19.01 -20.25
C LEU A 713 -0.77 18.09 -21.24
N THR A 714 -0.16 16.97 -21.66
CA THR A 714 -0.83 15.98 -22.52
C THR A 714 -2.11 15.48 -21.83
N PRO A 715 -3.28 15.63 -22.46
CA PRO A 715 -4.52 15.09 -21.92
C PRO A 715 -4.47 13.58 -21.84
N ILE A 716 -4.95 13.03 -20.74
CA ILE A 716 -5.07 11.59 -20.53
C ILE A 716 -6.27 11.08 -21.31
N ASN A 717 -6.14 9.90 -21.86
CA ASN A 717 -7.20 9.29 -22.65
C ASN A 717 -8.37 8.85 -21.77
N LEU A 718 -9.58 9.23 -22.19
CA LEU A 718 -10.82 8.65 -21.66
C LEU A 718 -10.96 7.22 -22.23
N ILE A 719 -11.07 6.25 -21.34
CA ILE A 719 -11.30 4.83 -21.66
C ILE A 719 -12.82 4.63 -21.88
N PRO A 720 -13.26 3.63 -22.68
CA PRO A 720 -14.68 3.33 -22.84
C PRO A 720 -15.47 3.32 -21.52
N GLU A 721 -16.73 3.75 -21.56
CA GLU A 721 -17.56 3.93 -20.35
C GLU A 721 -17.85 2.64 -19.59
N ASP A 722 -17.61 1.47 -20.19
CA ASP A 722 -18.00 0.18 -19.63
C ASP A 722 -16.80 -0.76 -19.41
N VAL A 723 -15.95 -0.40 -18.45
CA VAL A 723 -14.81 -1.21 -17.98
C VAL A 723 -15.15 -2.11 -16.80
N GLY A 724 -16.45 -2.35 -16.55
CA GLY A 724 -16.89 -3.16 -15.41
C GLY A 724 -16.82 -2.44 -14.07
N ILE A 725 -16.79 -1.10 -14.06
CA ILE A 725 -16.84 -0.31 -12.83
C ILE A 725 -18.23 0.29 -12.66
N GLU A 726 -18.87 -0.03 -11.55
CA GLU A 726 -20.16 0.50 -11.15
C GLU A 726 -20.01 1.27 -9.83
N VAL A 727 -20.50 2.51 -9.81
CA VAL A 727 -20.53 3.33 -8.59
C VAL A 727 -21.97 3.66 -8.28
N ILE A 728 -22.43 3.27 -7.09
CA ILE A 728 -23.79 3.54 -6.63
C ILE A 728 -23.77 4.35 -5.33
N PRO A 729 -24.78 5.21 -5.09
CA PRO A 729 -24.86 5.93 -3.83
C PRO A 729 -25.17 4.97 -2.66
N ALA A 730 -24.63 5.26 -1.48
CA ALA A 730 -24.95 4.53 -0.25
C ALA A 730 -26.34 4.93 0.25
N THR A 731 -27.11 3.94 0.71
CA THR A 731 -28.42 4.17 1.31
C THR A 731 -28.28 4.87 2.66
N LYS A 732 -29.34 5.52 3.11
CA LYS A 732 -29.39 6.16 4.42
C LYS A 732 -29.07 5.22 5.58
N GLN A 733 -29.51 3.97 5.51
CA GLN A 733 -29.20 2.97 6.52
C GLN A 733 -27.70 2.67 6.52
N GLU A 734 -27.10 2.48 5.35
CA GLU A 734 -25.65 2.27 5.22
C GLU A 734 -24.83 3.47 5.72
N LEU A 735 -25.31 4.72 5.54
CA LEU A 735 -24.64 5.90 6.11
C LEU A 735 -24.68 5.90 7.65
N ILE A 736 -25.76 5.40 8.25
CA ILE A 736 -25.89 5.27 9.69
C ILE A 736 -24.95 4.17 10.20
N ASP A 737 -24.97 3.01 9.54
CA ASP A 737 -24.15 1.87 9.88
C ASP A 737 -22.65 2.23 9.79
N LEU A 738 -22.24 2.96 8.75
CA LEU A 738 -20.86 3.40 8.52
C LEU A 738 -20.33 4.33 9.62
N VAL A 739 -21.18 5.16 10.23
CA VAL A 739 -20.82 6.03 11.36
C VAL A 739 -20.63 5.21 12.64
N HIS A 740 -21.32 4.08 12.76
CA HIS A 740 -21.16 3.16 13.88
C HIS A 740 -19.94 2.24 13.72
N GLU A 741 -19.55 1.91 12.49
CA GLU A 741 -18.42 1.04 12.17
C GLU A 741 -17.05 1.74 12.20
N LEU A 742 -17.00 3.08 12.08
CA LEU A 742 -15.75 3.84 11.96
C LEU A 742 -15.52 4.78 13.16
N PRO A 743 -14.64 4.41 14.12
CA PRO A 743 -14.48 5.12 15.39
C PRO A 743 -13.91 6.55 15.28
N PHE A 744 -13.42 6.94 14.11
CA PHE A 744 -12.91 8.29 13.83
C PHE A 744 -13.97 9.26 13.28
N LEU A 745 -15.18 8.80 12.95
CA LEU A 745 -16.28 9.66 12.53
C LEU A 745 -17.00 10.24 13.75
N SER A 746 -16.79 11.53 14.02
CA SER A 746 -17.43 12.22 15.15
C SER A 746 -18.85 12.70 14.88
N GLU A 747 -19.30 12.73 13.62
CA GLU A 747 -20.69 13.04 13.26
C GLU A 747 -21.13 12.36 11.91
N PRO A 748 -22.44 12.28 11.62
CA PRO A 748 -22.95 11.46 10.52
C PRO A 748 -22.67 12.01 9.11
N LEU A 749 -22.37 11.11 8.17
CA LEU A 749 -22.12 11.46 6.77
C LEU A 749 -23.38 11.95 6.07
N ARG A 750 -23.28 13.04 5.29
CA ARG A 750 -24.40 13.56 4.48
C ARG A 750 -24.74 12.68 3.28
N SER A 751 -23.74 11.99 2.72
CA SER A 751 -23.83 11.07 1.58
C SER A 751 -22.52 10.29 1.43
N ALA A 752 -22.55 9.15 0.73
CA ALA A 752 -21.38 8.32 0.38
C ALA A 752 -21.69 7.50 -0.88
N THR A 753 -20.68 6.83 -1.44
CA THR A 753 -20.79 5.95 -2.61
C THR A 753 -20.23 4.55 -2.29
N LYS A 754 -20.55 3.58 -3.14
CA LYS A 754 -20.02 2.20 -3.10
C LYS A 754 -19.57 1.83 -4.51
N THR A 755 -18.45 1.13 -4.62
CA THR A 755 -17.82 0.81 -5.91
C THR A 755 -17.72 -0.69 -6.12
N TYR A 756 -18.28 -1.17 -7.21
CA TYR A 756 -18.20 -2.55 -7.65
C TYR A 756 -17.30 -2.61 -8.87
N ILE A 757 -16.40 -3.59 -8.89
CA ILE A 757 -15.50 -3.84 -10.02
C ILE A 757 -15.68 -5.29 -10.45
N ASP A 758 -16.05 -5.46 -11.72
CA ASP A 758 -15.97 -6.72 -12.45
C ASP A 758 -14.53 -6.88 -12.96
N PHE A 759 -13.73 -7.69 -12.25
CA PHE A 759 -12.33 -7.92 -12.60
C PHE A 759 -12.14 -8.59 -13.95
N ASP A 760 -13.03 -9.50 -14.33
CA ASP A 760 -12.93 -10.19 -15.60
C ASP A 760 -13.06 -9.17 -16.74
N LYS A 761 -14.03 -8.26 -16.61
CA LYS A 761 -14.24 -7.19 -17.59
C LYS A 761 -13.17 -6.10 -17.53
N LEU A 762 -12.73 -5.73 -16.33
CA LEU A 762 -11.66 -4.75 -16.15
C LEU A 762 -10.37 -5.23 -16.79
N TYR A 763 -9.96 -6.48 -16.53
CA TYR A 763 -8.75 -7.06 -17.13
C TYR A 763 -8.92 -7.39 -18.62
N GLN A 764 -10.14 -7.63 -19.09
CA GLN A 764 -10.41 -7.75 -20.53
C GLN A 764 -10.17 -6.41 -21.25
N GLU A 765 -10.64 -5.29 -20.70
CA GLU A 765 -10.50 -3.97 -21.32
C GLU A 765 -9.14 -3.32 -21.04
N LEU A 766 -8.54 -3.59 -19.88
CA LEU A 766 -7.29 -3.01 -19.39
C LEU A 766 -6.34 -4.11 -18.84
N PRO A 767 -5.75 -4.97 -19.70
CA PRO A 767 -5.00 -6.15 -19.26
C PRO A 767 -3.76 -5.83 -18.40
N ASN A 768 -3.18 -4.64 -18.58
CA ASN A 768 -1.96 -4.23 -17.88
C ASN A 768 -2.23 -3.37 -16.63
N VAL A 769 -3.51 -3.21 -16.23
CA VAL A 769 -3.84 -2.41 -15.04
C VAL A 769 -3.26 -3.05 -13.78
N LYS A 770 -2.53 -2.27 -12.99
CA LYS A 770 -1.96 -2.70 -11.69
C LYS A 770 -2.32 -1.76 -10.56
N TYR A 771 -2.49 -0.49 -10.87
CA TYR A 771 -2.86 0.50 -9.90
C TYR A 771 -3.97 1.38 -10.42
N TYR A 772 -4.67 2.01 -9.48
CA TYR A 772 -5.68 2.99 -9.79
C TYR A 772 -5.64 4.14 -8.80
N MET A 773 -6.32 5.20 -9.19
CA MET A 773 -6.49 6.40 -8.41
C MET A 773 -7.92 6.88 -8.57
N SER A 774 -8.63 7.07 -7.46
CA SER A 774 -9.99 7.59 -7.46
C SER A 774 -10.02 9.08 -7.11
N SER A 775 -10.85 9.87 -7.77
CA SER A 775 -11.10 11.28 -7.44
C SER A 775 -12.58 11.60 -7.56
N VAL A 776 -13.12 12.38 -6.61
CA VAL A 776 -14.53 12.79 -6.62
C VAL A 776 -14.65 14.26 -6.96
N GLU A 777 -15.47 14.57 -7.96
CA GLU A 777 -15.85 15.93 -8.30
C GLU A 777 -17.29 16.21 -7.85
N TRP A 778 -17.43 17.24 -7.02
CA TRP A 778 -18.72 17.70 -6.52
C TRP A 778 -19.35 18.68 -7.51
N LEU A 779 -20.60 18.43 -7.88
CA LEU A 779 -21.35 19.33 -8.74
C LEU A 779 -21.92 20.48 -7.92
N TYR A 780 -21.69 21.72 -8.34
CA TYR A 780 -22.25 22.90 -7.67
C TYR A 780 -23.33 23.60 -8.51
N ALA A 781 -23.52 23.16 -9.76
CA ALA A 781 -24.52 23.67 -10.68
C ALA A 781 -25.00 22.55 -11.62
N PRO A 782 -26.23 22.64 -12.16
CA PRO A 782 -26.71 21.72 -13.18
C PRO A 782 -25.80 21.66 -14.40
N ARG A 783 -25.34 20.47 -14.79
CA ARG A 783 -24.54 20.26 -16.01
C ARG A 783 -24.75 18.87 -16.63
N SER A 784 -24.50 18.79 -17.93
CA SER A 784 -24.65 17.59 -18.77
C SER A 784 -23.33 16.97 -19.23
N VAL A 785 -22.21 17.68 -19.03
CA VAL A 785 -20.89 17.28 -19.50
C VAL A 785 -19.91 17.13 -18.33
N PRO A 786 -19.06 16.09 -18.33
CA PRO A 786 -17.99 15.95 -17.34
C PRO A 786 -16.93 17.03 -17.54
N ARG A 787 -15.99 17.14 -16.59
CA ARG A 787 -14.86 18.06 -16.76
C ARG A 787 -13.92 17.58 -17.88
N PRO A 788 -13.13 18.47 -18.50
CA PRO A 788 -12.15 18.06 -19.49
C PRO A 788 -11.16 17.05 -18.92
N ALA A 789 -10.53 16.26 -19.80
CA ALA A 789 -9.56 15.24 -19.39
C ALA A 789 -8.47 15.81 -18.48
N PHE A 790 -8.10 15.03 -17.46
CA PHE A 790 -6.89 15.27 -16.66
C PHE A 790 -5.68 15.35 -17.60
N THR A 791 -4.69 16.16 -17.24
CA THR A 791 -3.38 16.13 -17.89
C THR A 791 -2.42 15.22 -17.12
N LEU A 792 -1.33 14.75 -17.76
CA LEU A 792 -0.26 14.01 -17.07
C LEU A 792 0.30 14.81 -15.89
N GLU A 793 0.38 16.13 -16.03
CA GLU A 793 0.77 17.06 -14.98
C GLU A 793 -0.20 17.06 -13.78
N ASP A 794 -1.52 16.98 -14.01
CA ASP A 794 -2.51 16.96 -12.92
C ASP A 794 -2.37 15.72 -12.03
N ILE A 795 -1.98 14.58 -12.61
CA ILE A 795 -1.89 13.28 -11.92
C ILE A 795 -0.46 12.86 -11.57
N LYS A 796 0.52 13.72 -11.84
CA LYS A 796 1.92 13.49 -11.49
C LYS A 796 2.03 13.19 -9.99
N THR A 797 2.54 11.99 -9.70
CA THR A 797 2.76 11.41 -8.36
C THR A 797 4.22 11.60 -7.93
N GLY A 798 4.51 11.58 -6.62
CA GLY A 798 5.86 11.82 -6.07
C GLY A 798 6.27 13.30 -5.94
N VAL A 799 5.41 14.22 -6.37
CA VAL A 799 5.58 15.68 -6.20
C VAL A 799 4.50 16.16 -5.23
N VAL A 800 4.88 16.32 -3.96
CA VAL A 800 3.98 16.81 -2.91
C VAL A 800 4.46 18.19 -2.45
N PRO A 801 3.93 19.29 -3.00
CA PRO A 801 3.82 20.51 -2.22
C PRO A 801 2.84 20.22 -1.07
N GLU A 802 3.34 20.19 0.16
CA GLU A 802 2.54 19.88 1.36
C GLU A 802 1.26 20.75 1.41
N GLY A 803 0.10 20.11 1.64
CA GLY A 803 -1.23 20.75 1.61
C GLY A 803 -2.07 20.42 0.37
N ILE A 804 -1.50 19.78 -0.65
CA ILE A 804 -2.27 19.11 -1.71
C ILE A 804 -2.01 17.61 -1.52
N SER A 805 -3.04 16.87 -1.11
CA SER A 805 -2.96 15.40 -1.04
C SER A 805 -2.51 14.89 -2.41
N ALA A 806 -1.31 14.33 -2.49
CA ALA A 806 -0.97 13.51 -3.65
C ALA A 806 -2.01 12.41 -3.70
N PRO A 807 -2.70 12.26 -4.84
CA PRO A 807 -3.76 11.29 -4.91
C PRO A 807 -3.15 9.90 -4.67
N ILE A 808 -3.74 9.17 -3.72
CA ILE A 808 -3.21 7.89 -3.24
C ILE A 808 -3.34 6.89 -4.37
N LEU A 809 -2.20 6.40 -4.83
CA LEU A 809 -2.16 5.34 -5.80
C LEU A 809 -2.39 4.02 -5.07
N SER A 810 -3.49 3.33 -5.40
CA SER A 810 -3.91 2.11 -4.73
C SER A 810 -3.69 0.90 -5.64
N SER A 811 -3.34 -0.25 -5.09
CA SER A 811 -3.22 -1.47 -5.89
C SER A 811 -4.60 -1.92 -6.34
N ILE A 812 -4.72 -2.34 -7.60
CA ILE A 812 -5.97 -2.91 -8.11
C ILE A 812 -6.32 -4.23 -7.41
N ASN A 813 -5.34 -4.91 -6.81
CA ASN A 813 -5.52 -6.15 -6.04
C ASN A 813 -6.15 -5.94 -4.66
N GLU A 814 -6.32 -4.70 -4.19
CA GLU A 814 -7.02 -4.40 -2.94
C GLU A 814 -8.54 -4.68 -3.01
N PHE A 815 -9.08 -4.89 -4.21
CA PHE A 815 -10.47 -5.26 -4.40
C PHE A 815 -10.62 -6.79 -4.36
N HIS A 816 -11.57 -7.28 -3.55
CA HIS A 816 -11.87 -8.71 -3.43
C HIS A 816 -12.99 -9.16 -4.40
N HIS A 817 -12.83 -10.34 -5.00
CA HIS A 817 -13.66 -10.92 -6.07
C HIS A 817 -15.15 -11.23 -5.71
N SER A 818 -15.59 -10.98 -4.48
CA SER A 818 -16.93 -11.40 -4.02
C SER A 818 -17.77 -10.35 -3.28
N SER A 819 -17.29 -9.12 -3.04
CA SER A 819 -18.00 -8.21 -2.13
C SER A 819 -18.40 -6.82 -2.67
N GLY A 820 -17.79 -6.30 -3.74
CA GLY A 820 -17.95 -4.87 -4.02
C GLY A 820 -17.32 -4.04 -2.90
N ARG A 821 -16.25 -3.32 -3.21
CA ARG A 821 -15.58 -2.49 -2.20
C ARG A 821 -16.48 -1.29 -1.91
N ILE A 822 -16.91 -1.12 -0.67
CA ILE A 822 -17.40 0.19 -0.23
C ILE A 822 -16.18 1.12 -0.24
N GLU A 823 -15.89 1.74 -1.38
CA GLU A 823 -15.03 2.90 -1.42
C GLU A 823 -15.80 4.05 -0.83
N MET A 824 -15.41 4.49 0.36
CA MET A 824 -16.02 5.65 1.01
C MET A 824 -15.68 6.93 0.23
N GLY A 825 -16.41 7.16 -0.86
CA GLY A 825 -16.40 8.39 -1.63
C GLY A 825 -17.24 9.46 -0.92
N GLY A 826 -16.73 9.99 0.19
CA GLY A 826 -17.42 11.05 0.90
C GLY A 826 -16.71 11.48 2.17
N SER A 827 -15.81 12.47 2.09
CA SER A 827 -15.34 13.17 3.28
C SER A 827 -16.17 14.41 3.58
N TYR A 828 -16.48 14.54 4.86
CA TYR A 828 -16.76 15.74 5.62
C TYR A 828 -16.22 17.05 5.03
N SER A 829 -17.08 18.07 5.04
CA SER A 829 -16.71 19.48 5.25
C SER A 829 -17.71 20.04 6.24
N TYR A 830 -17.32 20.06 7.52
CA TYR A 830 -17.98 20.87 8.54
C TYR A 830 -17.15 22.12 8.71
N GLN A 831 -17.47 23.19 7.99
CA GLN A 831 -17.25 24.55 8.50
C GLN A 831 -18.34 25.50 7.98
N ASN A 832 -19.26 25.85 8.89
CA ASN A 832 -20.18 26.99 8.80
C ASN A 832 -21.14 27.04 7.60
N ASP A 833 -22.20 26.23 7.61
CA ASP A 833 -23.32 26.44 6.69
C ASP A 833 -24.58 26.95 7.40
N SER A 834 -24.73 28.27 7.38
CA SER A 834 -26.03 28.95 7.38
C SER A 834 -26.77 28.78 6.03
N GLY A 835 -26.26 27.93 5.13
CA GLY A 835 -26.79 27.61 3.81
C GLY A 835 -27.80 26.44 3.77
N PRO A 836 -28.41 26.18 2.60
CA PRO A 836 -29.36 25.09 2.40
C PRO A 836 -28.68 23.71 2.50
N LYS A 837 -29.30 22.80 3.26
CA LYS A 837 -28.85 21.40 3.43
C LYS A 837 -29.14 20.55 2.20
N THR A 838 -28.32 20.71 1.16
CA THR A 838 -28.48 19.99 -0.12
C THR A 838 -27.30 19.05 -0.36
N VAL A 839 -27.57 17.84 -0.87
CA VAL A 839 -26.54 16.93 -1.41
C VAL A 839 -26.61 16.96 -2.93
N ASN A 840 -25.56 17.46 -3.56
CA ASN A 840 -25.47 17.50 -5.01
C ASN A 840 -24.91 16.18 -5.56
N ASP A 841 -25.26 15.90 -6.82
CA ASP A 841 -24.71 14.76 -7.56
C ASP A 841 -23.18 14.89 -7.69
N GLN A 842 -22.52 13.78 -7.96
CA GLN A 842 -21.07 13.70 -8.05
C GLN A 842 -20.62 13.08 -9.37
N ILE A 843 -19.35 13.26 -9.71
CA ILE A 843 -18.66 12.46 -10.71
C ILE A 843 -17.45 11.81 -10.05
N VAL A 844 -17.39 10.48 -10.08
CA VAL A 844 -16.23 9.72 -9.58
C VAL A 844 -15.35 9.36 -10.75
N TYR A 845 -14.09 9.76 -10.71
CA TYR A 845 -13.08 9.44 -11.70
C TYR A 845 -12.20 8.30 -11.21
N TYR A 846 -11.95 7.30 -12.05
CA TYR A 846 -10.90 6.29 -11.84
C TYR A 846 -9.84 6.46 -12.90
N ILE A 847 -8.59 6.65 -12.48
CA ILE A 847 -7.44 6.79 -13.35
C ILE A 847 -6.56 5.57 -13.14
N PHE A 848 -6.22 4.88 -14.22
CA PHE A 848 -5.52 3.60 -14.19
C PHE A 848 -4.07 3.74 -14.59
N PHE A 849 -3.25 2.90 -13.95
CA PHE A 849 -1.82 2.86 -14.17
C PHE A 849 -1.35 1.42 -14.33
N ASP A 850 -0.30 1.26 -15.12
CA ASP A 850 0.41 0.00 -15.25
C ASP A 850 1.40 -0.19 -14.09
N GLU A 851 2.17 -1.29 -14.11
CA GLU A 851 3.17 -1.58 -13.08
C GLU A 851 4.31 -0.57 -12.98
N ASN A 852 4.57 0.19 -14.05
CA ASN A 852 5.60 1.24 -14.10
C ASN A 852 5.04 2.58 -13.64
N TYR A 853 3.77 2.61 -13.22
CA TYR A 853 3.03 3.80 -12.90
C TYR A 853 2.83 4.75 -14.09
N GLU A 854 2.87 4.22 -15.31
CA GLU A 854 2.48 4.93 -16.51
C GLU A 854 0.97 4.92 -16.65
N VAL A 855 0.44 6.00 -17.20
CA VAL A 855 -0.99 6.29 -17.19
C VAL A 855 -1.65 5.59 -18.36
N ILE A 856 -2.52 4.64 -18.06
CA ILE A 856 -3.27 3.89 -19.08
C ILE A 856 -4.41 4.77 -19.61
N GLY A 857 -5.12 5.44 -18.71
CA GLY A 857 -6.25 6.29 -19.03
C GLY A 857 -7.16 6.49 -17.82
N TYR A 858 -8.34 7.04 -18.04
CA TYR A 858 -9.34 7.20 -16.97
C TYR A 858 -10.75 6.89 -17.44
N VAL A 859 -11.62 6.56 -16.49
CA VAL A 859 -13.08 6.53 -16.64
C VAL A 859 -13.72 7.49 -15.65
N PHE A 860 -14.96 7.87 -15.89
CA PHE A 860 -15.76 8.62 -14.93
C PHE A 860 -17.15 8.01 -14.82
N VAL A 861 -17.69 8.02 -13.60
CA VAL A 861 -19.02 7.50 -13.29
C VAL A 861 -19.82 8.61 -12.61
N PRO A 862 -20.89 9.12 -13.25
CA PRO A 862 -21.78 10.08 -12.60
C PRO A 862 -22.64 9.36 -11.56
N VAL A 863 -22.78 9.96 -10.38
CA VAL A 863 -23.56 9.42 -9.26
C VAL A 863 -24.65 10.40 -8.90
N THR A 864 -25.90 9.98 -9.07
CA THR A 864 -27.07 10.79 -8.68
C THR A 864 -27.59 10.38 -7.32
N PHE A 865 -27.86 11.35 -6.45
CA PHE A 865 -28.45 11.09 -5.14
C PHE A 865 -29.96 11.32 -5.18
N ASP A 866 -30.72 10.42 -4.55
CA ASP A 866 -32.14 10.60 -4.31
C ASP A 866 -32.44 10.71 -2.81
N ALA A 867 -33.72 10.78 -2.44
CA ALA A 867 -34.14 10.99 -1.05
C ALA A 867 -33.75 9.85 -0.09
N GLU A 868 -33.54 8.62 -0.59
CA GLU A 868 -33.13 7.45 0.21
C GLU A 868 -31.61 7.34 0.36
N HIS A 869 -30.85 8.16 -0.37
CA HIS A 869 -29.38 8.13 -0.40
C HIS A 869 -28.74 9.41 0.14
N VAL A 870 -29.51 10.18 0.91
CA VAL A 870 -29.03 11.37 1.64
C VAL A 870 -29.40 11.28 3.12
N ALA A 871 -28.56 11.85 3.98
CA ALA A 871 -28.80 11.84 5.42
C ALA A 871 -30.06 12.60 5.84
N ASP A 872 -30.55 12.31 7.05
CA ASP A 872 -31.69 13.01 7.62
C ASP A 872 -31.49 14.53 7.69
N GLY A 873 -32.46 15.28 7.18
CA GLY A 873 -32.42 16.74 7.12
C GLY A 873 -31.69 17.32 5.90
N TYR A 874 -31.24 16.48 4.96
CA TYR A 874 -30.73 16.89 3.66
C TYR A 874 -31.74 16.59 2.54
N VAL A 875 -31.65 17.35 1.44
CA VAL A 875 -32.43 17.12 0.22
C VAL A 875 -31.51 16.94 -1.00
N PRO A 876 -31.86 16.13 -2.00
CA PRO A 876 -31.08 16.01 -3.22
C PRO A 876 -31.08 17.29 -4.08
N GLY A 877 -29.93 17.62 -4.65
CA GLY A 877 -29.71 18.78 -5.52
C GLY A 877 -30.05 18.55 -6.99
N ASN A 878 -30.01 17.29 -7.48
CA ASN A 878 -30.26 16.90 -8.88
C ASN A 878 -29.48 17.76 -9.90
N THR A 879 -28.16 17.78 -9.76
CA THR A 879 -27.22 18.62 -10.51
C THR A 879 -26.62 17.94 -11.74
N TRP A 880 -26.70 16.61 -11.85
CA TRP A 880 -26.34 15.91 -13.07
C TRP A 880 -27.57 15.83 -13.99
N GLN A 881 -27.48 16.46 -15.16
CA GLN A 881 -28.57 16.53 -16.14
C GLN A 881 -28.02 16.13 -17.51
N PRO A 882 -27.80 14.83 -17.77
CA PRO A 882 -27.29 14.40 -19.06
C PRO A 882 -28.25 14.89 -20.15
N GLU A 883 -27.69 15.41 -21.25
CA GLU A 883 -28.51 15.68 -22.43
C GLU A 883 -29.15 14.35 -22.82
N SER A 884 -30.49 14.34 -22.92
CA SER A 884 -31.24 13.14 -23.30
C SER A 884 -30.60 12.55 -24.56
N PRO A 885 -30.35 11.22 -24.61
CA PRO A 885 -29.63 10.58 -25.72
C PRO A 885 -30.26 10.84 -27.10
#